data_AF-F0XVA0-F1
#
_entry.id   AF-F0XVA0-F1
#
_cell.length_a   1.000
_cell.length_b   1.000
_cell.length_c   1.000
_cell.angle_alpha   90.00
_cell.angle_beta   90.00
_cell.angle_gamma   90.00
#
_symmetry.space_group_name_H-M   'P 1'
#
loop_
_entity.id
_entity.type
_entity.pdbx_description
1 polymer ?
#
loop_
_entity_poly.entity_id
_entity_poly.type
_entity_poly.pdbx_seq_one_letter_code
_entity_poly.pdbx_strand_id
1 'polypeptide(L)'
;MIDLTGDDSNDEAPPPSLVEQLISFTGASEADAAAALADAQGSLEGAAAALLTRNSGAAPPPPATDEDLSAIRKLRDEQRRDDAARAAAAPVPPVPPVPRPPAGSGDPMANFLATAGASEIAPPPPTTIDDQMAAIRKLRAAQYGAAAAAAPAGAPLTVLSFNVWFEREETFGARMAAIAALAADATVVGLQEVTDDSFPHLQRELGRRGFGTLFRQTSIAPYYCCLASKSTLVGVETVPFPGSRMGRGLLVARAAWPGVGDVLFGVAHLESFVGREVDAAVRAERRAQVARAAATLEAKAAAHGCAAAVLLGDFNWDDGKDGDAVAAAGAAWRDAWRDRGSPKASEFTYDGRANGMLKHGFKHRFDRVFVLDREVKRQTLDAADACAVATTGFRLVGTAQVGTRTIQHEKKGTLPMFPSDHFGVEVTLEKRAAAAAPAPAAKKRPAAANAFFQPRKKAAPAAAAATGRYRGAKIPAGWDLRHGCLLVRRWGDAPPHTERLLGFDFDDTLVPLNYARPEPSQWSHLYGHAPGHLRSLDATTGLAVLSNECLDRLKKVEVLENKLRQKCGRLDNWARDVAVPVLCCVALTKLDDDARRFHKAKGAGMWDFALDELGVADKAACNARSCYVGDSDADANLARVAGVRYHHVKDYFGAMFPRP
;
A
#
# COMPACT_ATOMS: atom_id res chain seq x y z
N MET A 1 -25.11 -26.19 -58.31
CA MET A 1 -25.96 -27.11 -57.52
C MET A 1 -26.36 -26.35 -56.27
N ILE A 2 -27.67 -26.15 -56.10
CA ILE A 2 -28.40 -25.67 -54.91
C ILE A 2 -28.28 -24.17 -54.58
N ASP A 3 -29.08 -23.41 -55.32
CA ASP A 3 -30.21 -22.55 -54.94
C ASP A 3 -30.60 -22.30 -53.45
N LEU A 4 -31.19 -21.10 -53.26
CA LEU A 4 -32.23 -20.63 -52.30
C LEU A 4 -31.91 -20.05 -50.90
N THR A 5 -32.05 -18.71 -50.85
CA THR A 5 -32.98 -17.88 -50.01
C THR A 5 -32.95 -17.88 -48.48
N GLY A 6 -32.92 -16.66 -47.94
CA GLY A 6 -33.48 -16.21 -46.66
C GLY A 6 -33.04 -14.75 -46.44
N ASP A 7 -33.80 -13.76 -46.89
CA ASP A 7 -34.76 -12.97 -46.09
C ASP A 7 -34.10 -12.26 -44.90
N ASP A 8 -33.53 -11.08 -45.17
CA ASP A 8 -32.98 -10.15 -44.16
C ASP A 8 -34.05 -9.10 -43.82
N SER A 9 -34.82 -9.35 -42.76
CA SER A 9 -35.55 -8.31 -42.03
C SER A 9 -35.07 -8.27 -40.59
N ASN A 10 -34.01 -7.51 -40.33
CA ASN A 10 -33.68 -7.03 -39.00
C ASN A 10 -33.65 -5.49 -39.06
N ASP A 11 -34.79 -4.89 -38.73
CA ASP A 11 -34.90 -3.47 -38.37
C ASP A 11 -34.15 -3.24 -37.04
N GLU A 12 -32.83 -3.06 -37.09
CA GLU A 12 -32.10 -2.38 -36.03
C GLU A 12 -32.08 -0.87 -36.32
N ALA A 13 -32.65 -0.09 -35.41
CA ALA A 13 -32.63 1.36 -35.51
C ALA A 13 -31.18 1.88 -35.56
N PRO A 14 -30.86 2.87 -36.42
CA PRO A 14 -29.52 3.41 -36.52
C PRO A 14 -29.09 4.02 -35.18
N PRO A 15 -27.78 3.93 -34.83
CA PRO A 15 -27.30 4.47 -33.57
C PRO A 15 -27.54 5.97 -33.49
N PRO A 16 -27.84 6.51 -32.28
CA PRO A 16 -28.10 7.93 -32.10
C PRO A 16 -26.88 8.76 -32.52
N SER A 17 -27.15 9.87 -33.17
CA SER A 17 -26.14 10.84 -33.60
C SER A 17 -25.31 11.36 -32.42
N LEU A 18 -24.10 11.85 -32.70
CA LEU A 18 -23.24 12.44 -31.66
C LEU A 18 -23.92 13.60 -30.90
N VAL A 19 -24.82 14.32 -31.56
CA VAL A 19 -25.62 15.38 -30.93
C VAL A 19 -26.60 14.78 -29.93
N GLU A 20 -27.34 13.73 -30.30
CA GLU A 20 -28.26 13.02 -29.40
C GLU A 20 -27.55 12.37 -28.21
N GLN A 21 -26.35 11.82 -28.43
CA GLN A 21 -25.51 11.29 -27.36
C GLN A 21 -25.08 12.39 -26.39
N LEU A 22 -24.66 13.56 -26.91
CA LEU A 22 -24.23 14.70 -26.09
C LEU A 22 -25.40 15.29 -25.28
N ILE A 23 -26.59 15.38 -25.88
CA ILE A 23 -27.82 15.80 -25.18
C ILE A 23 -28.14 14.82 -24.04
N SER A 24 -28.08 13.51 -24.29
CA SER A 24 -28.38 12.50 -23.25
C SER A 24 -27.45 12.59 -22.04
N PHE A 25 -26.19 12.99 -22.27
CA PHE A 25 -25.16 13.03 -21.24
C PHE A 25 -25.14 14.35 -20.47
N THR A 26 -25.48 15.46 -21.13
CA THR A 26 -25.32 16.81 -20.57
C THR A 26 -26.64 17.50 -20.23
N GLY A 27 -27.75 17.03 -20.78
CA GLY A 27 -29.05 17.71 -20.71
C GLY A 27 -29.11 19.02 -21.49
N ALA A 28 -28.11 19.32 -22.34
CA ALA A 28 -28.04 20.53 -23.15
C ALA A 28 -29.12 20.55 -24.24
N SER A 29 -29.49 21.74 -24.71
CA SER A 29 -30.37 21.86 -25.87
C SER A 29 -29.65 21.36 -27.13
N GLU A 30 -30.39 20.92 -28.13
CA GLU A 30 -29.82 20.42 -29.40
C GLU A 30 -28.94 21.47 -30.10
N ALA A 31 -29.33 22.75 -30.00
CA ALA A 31 -28.54 23.87 -30.53
C ALA A 31 -27.20 24.05 -29.79
N ASP A 32 -27.20 23.90 -28.47
CA ASP A 32 -25.97 24.02 -27.66
C ASP A 32 -25.03 22.81 -27.88
N ALA A 33 -25.60 21.61 -28.01
CA ALA A 33 -24.85 20.40 -28.30
C ALA A 33 -24.21 20.43 -29.69
N ALA A 34 -24.94 20.92 -30.70
CA ALA A 34 -24.41 21.12 -32.05
C ALA A 34 -23.30 22.19 -32.09
N ALA A 35 -23.46 23.30 -31.37
CA ALA A 35 -22.46 24.35 -31.28
C ALA A 35 -21.17 23.87 -30.59
N ALA A 36 -21.28 23.11 -29.51
CA ALA A 36 -20.13 22.53 -28.81
C ALA A 36 -19.35 21.54 -29.68
N LEU A 37 -20.05 20.75 -30.52
CA LEU A 37 -19.41 19.80 -31.43
C LEU A 37 -18.66 20.51 -32.57
N ALA A 38 -19.22 21.59 -33.10
CA ALA A 38 -18.58 22.40 -34.15
C ALA A 38 -17.31 23.11 -33.64
N ASP A 39 -17.33 23.62 -32.41
CA ASP A 39 -16.18 24.29 -31.80
C ASP A 39 -15.01 23.31 -31.52
N ALA A 40 -15.35 22.09 -31.09
CA ALA A 40 -14.39 21.01 -30.89
C ALA A 40 -13.73 20.55 -32.21
N GLN A 41 -14.50 20.48 -33.30
CA GLN A 41 -13.97 20.14 -34.63
C GLN A 41 -13.04 21.23 -35.16
N GLY A 42 -13.40 22.52 -35.01
CA GLY A 42 -12.52 23.63 -35.39
C GLY A 42 -11.19 23.65 -34.62
N SER A 43 -11.21 23.28 -33.34
CA SER A 43 -9.99 23.21 -32.52
C SER A 43 -9.06 22.05 -32.92
N LEU A 44 -9.61 20.93 -33.40
CA LEU A 44 -8.85 19.77 -33.87
C LEU A 44 -8.17 20.03 -35.21
N GLU A 45 -8.87 20.68 -36.15
CA GLU A 45 -8.30 21.05 -37.45
C GLU A 45 -7.17 22.08 -37.31
N GLY A 46 -7.30 23.04 -36.37
CA GLY A 46 -6.24 23.99 -36.04
C GLY A 46 -4.97 23.33 -35.47
N ALA A 47 -5.13 22.30 -34.65
CA ALA A 47 -4.01 21.54 -34.08
C ALA A 47 -3.29 20.67 -35.13
N ALA A 48 -4.04 20.07 -36.06
CA ALA A 48 -3.48 19.28 -37.15
C ALA A 48 -2.65 20.13 -38.13
N ALA A 49 -3.12 21.34 -38.46
CA ALA A 49 -2.40 22.27 -39.31
C ALA A 49 -1.06 22.72 -38.70
N ALA A 50 -1.03 22.97 -37.38
CA ALA A 50 0.18 23.37 -36.65
C ALA A 50 1.25 22.26 -36.58
N LEU A 51 0.81 20.99 -36.53
CA LEU A 51 1.68 19.81 -36.52
C LEU A 51 2.36 19.56 -37.86
N LEU A 52 1.66 19.81 -38.97
CA LEU A 52 2.20 19.64 -40.33
C LEU A 52 3.29 20.66 -40.67
N THR A 53 3.22 21.89 -40.13
CA THR A 53 4.26 22.92 -40.32
C THR A 53 5.55 22.67 -39.53
N ARG A 54 5.54 21.83 -38.49
CA ARG A 54 6.71 21.62 -37.60
C ARG A 54 7.68 20.52 -38.05
N ASN A 55 7.29 19.63 -38.97
CA ASN A 55 8.09 18.46 -39.34
C ASN A 55 8.96 18.61 -40.59
N SER A 56 9.09 19.80 -41.19
CA SER A 56 9.87 20.02 -42.42
C SER A 56 11.38 20.28 -42.19
N GLY A 57 11.89 20.19 -40.94
CA GLY A 57 13.24 20.70 -40.60
C GLY A 57 14.27 19.73 -40.04
N ALA A 58 13.97 18.44 -39.82
CA ALA A 58 14.93 17.50 -39.18
C ALA A 58 15.25 16.29 -40.07
N ALA A 59 16.53 16.08 -40.36
CA ALA A 59 17.00 14.89 -41.08
C ALA A 59 16.90 13.64 -40.18
N PRO A 60 16.42 12.49 -40.72
CA PRO A 60 16.31 11.25 -39.95
C PRO A 60 17.69 10.64 -39.63
N PRO A 61 17.81 9.91 -38.51
CA PRO A 61 19.05 9.21 -38.17
C PRO A 61 19.36 8.08 -39.17
N PRO A 62 20.64 7.73 -39.34
CA PRO A 62 21.03 6.69 -40.29
C PRO A 62 20.50 5.30 -39.86
N PRO A 63 20.17 4.43 -40.83
CA PRO A 63 19.70 3.08 -40.55
C PRO A 63 20.79 2.25 -39.83
N ALA A 64 20.34 1.32 -38.98
CA ALA A 64 21.20 0.36 -38.29
C ALA A 64 22.07 -0.42 -39.27
N THR A 65 23.33 -0.67 -38.90
CA THR A 65 24.29 -1.36 -39.76
C THR A 65 23.98 -2.87 -39.82
N ASP A 66 24.44 -3.55 -40.86
CA ASP A 66 24.34 -5.01 -40.97
C ASP A 66 25.06 -5.74 -39.81
N GLU A 67 26.08 -5.09 -39.21
CA GLU A 67 26.75 -5.57 -38.00
C GLU A 67 25.83 -5.55 -36.77
N ASP A 68 25.03 -4.47 -36.60
CA ASP A 68 24.06 -4.36 -35.50
C ASP A 68 22.97 -5.44 -35.61
N LEU A 69 22.48 -5.69 -36.82
CA LEU A 69 21.47 -6.71 -37.09
C LEU A 69 22.03 -8.15 -36.92
N SER A 70 23.30 -8.36 -37.25
CA SER A 70 24.01 -9.63 -37.05
C SER A 70 24.19 -9.95 -35.56
N ALA A 71 24.59 -8.95 -34.76
CA ALA A 71 24.74 -9.10 -33.31
C ALA A 71 23.42 -9.47 -32.62
N ILE A 72 22.31 -8.84 -33.03
CA ILE A 72 20.97 -9.13 -32.51
C ILE A 72 20.52 -10.57 -32.85
N ARG A 73 20.85 -11.07 -34.05
CA ARG A 73 20.53 -12.46 -34.44
C ARG A 73 21.31 -13.48 -33.60
N LYS A 74 22.60 -13.22 -33.37
CA LYS A 74 23.47 -14.11 -32.57
C LYS A 74 22.98 -14.25 -31.12
N LEU A 75 22.55 -13.14 -30.51
CA LEU A 75 21.96 -13.15 -29.15
C LEU A 75 20.67 -13.97 -29.08
N ARG A 76 19.80 -13.88 -30.10
CA ARG A 76 18.56 -14.68 -30.17
C ARG A 76 18.84 -16.19 -30.34
N ASP A 77 19.91 -16.55 -31.03
CA ASP A 77 20.31 -17.95 -31.22
C ASP A 77 20.97 -18.56 -29.98
N GLU A 78 21.64 -17.75 -29.15
CA GLU A 78 22.13 -18.20 -27.84
C GLU A 78 20.97 -18.42 -26.86
N GLN A 79 20.02 -17.47 -26.80
CA GLN A 79 18.82 -17.60 -25.96
C GLN A 79 18.02 -18.88 -26.26
N ARG A 80 17.81 -19.19 -27.55
CA ARG A 80 17.08 -20.41 -27.97
C ARG A 80 17.78 -21.71 -27.58
N ARG A 81 19.11 -21.72 -27.55
CA ARG A 81 19.90 -22.90 -27.16
C ARG A 81 19.81 -23.16 -25.67
N ASP A 82 19.82 -22.10 -24.86
CA ASP A 82 19.67 -22.19 -23.40
C ASP A 82 18.28 -22.69 -23.00
N ASP A 83 17.23 -22.24 -23.70
CA ASP A 83 15.86 -22.68 -23.46
C ASP A 83 15.65 -24.16 -23.83
N ALA A 84 16.23 -24.62 -24.94
CA ALA A 84 16.19 -26.02 -25.35
C ALA A 84 16.94 -26.94 -24.37
N ALA A 85 18.08 -26.48 -23.82
CA ALA A 85 18.84 -27.22 -22.82
C ALA A 85 18.07 -27.37 -21.49
N ARG A 86 17.31 -26.35 -21.08
CA ARG A 86 16.42 -26.43 -19.91
C ARG A 86 15.26 -27.40 -20.10
N ALA A 87 14.67 -27.41 -21.29
CA ALA A 87 13.57 -28.33 -21.62
C ALA A 87 14.02 -29.81 -21.61
N ALA A 88 15.27 -30.09 -22.01
CA ALA A 88 15.83 -31.44 -22.03
C ALA A 88 16.22 -31.99 -20.64
N ALA A 89 16.33 -31.13 -19.61
CA ALA A 89 16.86 -31.49 -18.29
C ALA A 89 15.77 -31.87 -17.24
N ALA A 90 14.49 -31.86 -17.60
CA ALA A 90 13.40 -32.18 -16.68
C ALA A 90 12.98 -33.67 -16.79
N PRO A 91 13.20 -34.52 -15.76
CA PRO A 91 12.70 -35.89 -15.76
C PRO A 91 11.21 -35.91 -15.39
N VAL A 92 10.38 -36.51 -16.26
CA VAL A 92 8.97 -36.82 -15.99
C VAL A 92 8.90 -38.11 -15.16
N PRO A 93 8.27 -38.14 -13.97
CA PRO A 93 8.12 -39.37 -13.19
C PRO A 93 7.02 -40.29 -13.78
N PRO A 94 7.14 -41.62 -13.65
CA PRO A 94 6.15 -42.55 -14.18
C PRO A 94 4.87 -42.55 -13.33
N VAL A 95 3.73 -42.55 -14.02
CA VAL A 95 2.38 -42.64 -13.45
C VAL A 95 2.13 -44.08 -12.94
N PRO A 96 1.67 -44.29 -11.69
CA PRO A 96 1.34 -45.62 -11.19
C PRO A 96 0.00 -46.12 -11.77
N PRO A 97 -0.18 -47.44 -11.94
CA PRO A 97 -1.41 -47.99 -12.51
C PRO A 97 -2.58 -47.94 -11.52
N VAL A 98 -3.74 -47.53 -12.04
CA VAL A 98 -5.02 -47.46 -11.32
C VAL A 98 -5.61 -48.87 -11.16
N PRO A 99 -6.11 -49.27 -9.98
CA PRO A 99 -6.76 -50.57 -9.79
C PRO A 99 -8.15 -50.62 -10.43
N ARG A 100 -8.47 -51.74 -11.09
CA ARG A 100 -9.79 -52.00 -11.69
C ARG A 100 -10.87 -52.21 -10.62
N PRO A 101 -12.09 -51.68 -10.81
CA PRO A 101 -13.25 -52.06 -9.99
C PRO A 101 -13.77 -53.46 -10.38
N PRO A 102 -14.42 -54.18 -9.45
CA PRO A 102 -15.01 -55.49 -9.72
C PRO A 102 -16.26 -55.37 -10.61
N ALA A 103 -16.43 -56.37 -11.47
CA ALA A 103 -17.55 -56.51 -12.39
C ALA A 103 -18.87 -56.78 -11.64
N GLY A 104 -19.94 -56.09 -12.05
CA GLY A 104 -21.29 -56.31 -11.51
C GLY A 104 -22.34 -55.37 -12.10
N SER A 105 -22.77 -55.68 -13.33
CA SER A 105 -24.09 -55.44 -13.96
C SER A 105 -24.91 -54.18 -13.62
N GLY A 106 -25.09 -53.31 -14.62
CA GLY A 106 -26.18 -52.34 -14.69
C GLY A 106 -25.86 -51.22 -15.66
N ASP A 107 -26.34 -51.35 -16.89
CA ASP A 107 -26.20 -50.41 -18.01
C ASP A 107 -27.13 -49.18 -17.84
N PRO A 108 -26.62 -47.94 -17.90
CA PRO A 108 -27.44 -46.76 -18.17
C PRO A 108 -26.89 -45.99 -19.39
N MET A 109 -26.57 -46.67 -20.49
CA MET A 109 -26.28 -46.06 -21.80
C MET A 109 -27.58 -45.68 -22.55
N ALA A 110 -28.58 -45.16 -21.84
CA ALA A 110 -29.86 -44.77 -22.41
C ALA A 110 -30.34 -43.36 -22.02
N ASN A 111 -29.60 -42.59 -21.21
CA ASN A 111 -30.05 -41.26 -20.77
C ASN A 111 -29.05 -40.11 -20.91
N PHE A 112 -28.02 -40.25 -21.76
CA PHE A 112 -27.04 -39.17 -21.99
C PHE A 112 -26.92 -38.69 -23.45
N LEU A 113 -27.78 -39.16 -24.37
CA LEU A 113 -27.75 -38.77 -25.78
C LEU A 113 -29.14 -38.40 -26.33
N ALA A 114 -29.84 -37.50 -25.65
CA ALA A 114 -30.99 -36.80 -26.20
C ALA A 114 -31.03 -35.36 -25.68
N THR A 115 -30.09 -34.53 -26.14
CA THR A 115 -30.21 -33.11 -26.55
C THR A 115 -28.81 -32.49 -26.60
N ALA A 116 -28.02 -32.94 -27.57
CA ALA A 116 -26.97 -32.11 -28.16
C ALA A 116 -27.62 -31.41 -29.36
N GLY A 117 -27.79 -30.09 -29.27
CA GLY A 117 -28.49 -29.33 -30.29
C GLY A 117 -28.51 -27.83 -30.03
N ALA A 118 -27.33 -27.22 -29.84
CA ALA A 118 -27.02 -25.83 -30.20
C ALA A 118 -25.54 -25.58 -29.91
N SER A 119 -24.78 -25.25 -30.95
CA SER A 119 -23.45 -24.69 -30.84
C SER A 119 -23.57 -23.27 -30.29
N GLU A 120 -23.53 -23.09 -28.97
CA GLU A 120 -23.28 -21.76 -28.41
C GLU A 120 -21.80 -21.45 -28.56
N ILE A 121 -21.54 -20.47 -29.42
CA ILE A 121 -20.28 -19.75 -29.51
C ILE A 121 -19.96 -19.25 -28.09
N ALA A 122 -18.82 -19.68 -27.56
CA ALA A 122 -18.33 -19.19 -26.28
C ALA A 122 -18.36 -17.65 -26.28
N PRO A 123 -18.95 -17.00 -25.26
CA PRO A 123 -18.93 -15.55 -25.20
C PRO A 123 -17.47 -15.08 -25.19
N PRO A 124 -17.16 -13.94 -25.83
CA PRO A 124 -15.82 -13.41 -25.82
C PRO A 124 -15.36 -13.24 -24.36
N PRO A 125 -14.06 -13.45 -24.08
CA PRO A 125 -13.53 -13.26 -22.74
C PRO A 125 -13.87 -11.83 -22.28
N PRO A 126 -14.29 -11.64 -21.01
CA PRO A 126 -14.65 -10.32 -20.50
C PRO A 126 -13.47 -9.38 -20.67
N THR A 127 -13.66 -8.39 -21.53
CA THR A 127 -12.62 -7.47 -22.02
C THR A 127 -12.39 -6.29 -21.08
N THR A 128 -13.21 -6.15 -20.04
CA THR A 128 -13.10 -5.12 -19.01
C THR A 128 -13.02 -5.71 -17.59
N ILE A 129 -12.39 -4.96 -16.67
CA ILE A 129 -12.26 -5.35 -15.26
C ILE A 129 -13.64 -5.44 -14.58
N ASP A 130 -14.61 -4.64 -15.00
CA ASP A 130 -15.95 -4.63 -14.41
C ASP A 130 -16.77 -5.88 -14.79
N ASP A 131 -16.61 -6.38 -16.01
CA ASP A 131 -17.26 -7.63 -16.46
C ASP A 131 -16.68 -8.86 -15.75
N GLN A 132 -15.38 -8.86 -15.50
CA GLN A 132 -14.69 -9.88 -14.71
C GLN A 132 -15.17 -9.87 -13.25
N MET A 133 -15.34 -8.68 -12.67
CA MET A 133 -15.86 -8.52 -11.29
C MET A 133 -17.34 -8.91 -11.17
N ALA A 134 -18.16 -8.65 -12.21
CA ALA A 134 -19.55 -9.09 -12.26
C ALA A 134 -19.69 -10.61 -12.38
N ALA A 135 -18.87 -11.27 -13.22
CA ALA A 135 -18.83 -12.72 -13.34
C ALA A 135 -18.39 -13.41 -12.04
N ILE A 136 -17.40 -12.85 -11.33
CA ILE A 136 -16.94 -13.32 -10.01
C ILE A 136 -18.00 -13.12 -8.92
N ARG A 137 -18.75 -12.01 -8.94
CA ARG A 137 -19.89 -11.78 -8.02
C ARG A 137 -21.00 -12.82 -8.24
N LYS A 138 -21.27 -13.21 -9.49
CA LYS A 138 -22.26 -14.25 -9.85
C LYS A 138 -21.83 -15.64 -9.39
N LEU A 139 -20.55 -15.99 -9.55
CA LEU A 139 -19.96 -17.25 -9.05
C LEU A 139 -20.01 -17.34 -7.51
N ARG A 140 -19.87 -16.22 -6.80
CA ARG A 140 -19.97 -16.14 -5.33
C ARG A 140 -21.40 -16.36 -4.81
N ALA A 141 -22.42 -15.83 -5.48
CA ALA A 141 -23.80 -16.01 -5.03
C ALA A 141 -24.26 -17.49 -5.03
N ALA A 142 -23.66 -18.33 -5.87
CA ALA A 142 -23.98 -19.75 -5.99
C ALA A 142 -23.25 -20.67 -4.99
N GLN A 143 -22.22 -20.19 -4.29
CA GLN A 143 -21.28 -21.04 -3.53
C GLN A 143 -21.58 -21.15 -2.02
N TYR A 144 -22.55 -20.40 -1.47
CA TYR A 144 -22.64 -20.14 -0.01
C TYR A 144 -24.00 -20.41 0.63
N GLY A 145 -24.49 -21.64 0.56
CA GLY A 145 -25.69 -22.09 1.27
C GLY A 145 -25.41 -23.17 2.32
N ALA A 146 -24.95 -22.80 3.52
CA ALA A 146 -25.12 -23.63 4.72
C ALA A 146 -24.96 -22.80 6.00
N ALA A 147 -25.99 -22.81 6.85
CA ALA A 147 -25.98 -22.17 8.17
C ALA A 147 -25.29 -23.07 9.20
N ALA A 148 -24.45 -22.48 10.06
CA ALA A 148 -23.81 -23.17 11.18
C ALA A 148 -24.71 -23.15 12.42
N ALA A 149 -24.62 -24.20 13.24
CA ALA A 149 -25.39 -24.34 14.47
C ALA A 149 -25.05 -23.26 15.52
N ALA A 150 -26.07 -22.73 16.20
CA ALA A 150 -25.92 -21.69 17.21
C ALA A 150 -25.28 -22.23 18.51
N ALA A 151 -24.29 -21.49 19.03
CA ALA A 151 -23.67 -21.77 20.33
C ALA A 151 -24.62 -21.42 21.52
N PRO A 152 -24.45 -22.04 22.69
CA PRO A 152 -25.26 -21.74 23.87
C PRO A 152 -25.09 -20.28 24.34
N ALA A 153 -26.16 -19.69 24.86
CA ALA A 153 -26.19 -18.30 25.33
C ALA A 153 -25.21 -18.09 26.50
N GLY A 154 -24.37 -17.05 26.42
CA GLY A 154 -23.45 -16.66 27.49
C GLY A 154 -22.08 -17.34 27.49
N ALA A 155 -21.76 -18.17 26.49
CA ALA A 155 -20.41 -18.73 26.33
C ALA A 155 -19.38 -17.62 26.05
N PRO A 156 -18.15 -17.70 26.60
CA PRO A 156 -17.09 -16.75 26.28
C PRO A 156 -16.78 -16.73 24.77
N LEU A 157 -16.53 -15.54 24.23
CA LEU A 157 -16.07 -15.37 22.86
C LEU A 157 -14.55 -15.41 22.85
N THR A 158 -13.98 -16.44 22.23
CA THR A 158 -12.53 -16.54 22.05
C THR A 158 -12.15 -16.08 20.64
N VAL A 159 -11.21 -15.15 20.54
CA VAL A 159 -10.65 -14.66 19.28
C VAL A 159 -9.16 -14.97 19.20
N LEU A 160 -8.68 -15.34 18.01
CA LEU A 160 -7.26 -15.61 17.75
C LEU A 160 -6.77 -14.74 16.59
N SER A 161 -5.65 -14.05 16.80
CA SER A 161 -4.87 -13.40 15.73
C SER A 161 -3.59 -14.18 15.46
N PHE A 162 -3.26 -14.44 14.19
CA PHE A 162 -2.02 -15.15 13.84
C PHE A 162 -1.47 -14.74 12.46
N ASN A 163 -0.29 -14.11 12.42
CA ASN A 163 0.48 -13.97 11.19
C ASN A 163 1.08 -15.34 10.82
N VAL A 164 0.69 -15.88 9.66
CA VAL A 164 1.00 -17.27 9.27
C VAL A 164 2.30 -17.42 8.49
N TRP A 165 3.00 -16.33 8.17
CA TRP A 165 4.31 -16.29 7.49
C TRP A 165 4.46 -17.08 6.19
N PHE A 166 4.63 -16.36 5.09
CA PHE A 166 4.60 -16.90 3.73
C PHE A 166 5.94 -17.45 3.18
N GLU A 167 7.00 -17.62 3.99
CA GLU A 167 8.36 -17.86 3.46
C GLU A 167 8.53 -19.11 2.58
N ARG A 168 7.92 -20.26 2.95
CA ARG A 168 8.22 -21.55 2.30
C ARG A 168 7.02 -22.48 2.13
N GLU A 169 6.66 -22.71 0.87
CA GLU A 169 5.55 -23.57 0.46
C GLU A 169 5.69 -25.01 0.96
N GLU A 170 6.90 -25.60 0.95
CA GLU A 170 7.10 -27.00 1.34
C GLU A 170 6.75 -27.27 2.82
N THR A 171 6.64 -26.21 3.63
CA THR A 171 6.29 -26.30 5.06
C THR A 171 4.82 -25.99 5.36
N PHE A 172 4.04 -25.50 4.39
CA PHE A 172 2.67 -25.03 4.64
C PHE A 172 1.76 -26.12 5.17
N GLY A 173 1.83 -27.35 4.65
CA GLY A 173 0.98 -28.44 5.14
C GLY A 173 1.10 -28.67 6.64
N ALA A 174 2.32 -28.77 7.17
CA ALA A 174 2.56 -28.99 8.60
C ALA A 174 2.27 -27.75 9.44
N ARG A 175 2.69 -26.56 8.97
CA ARG A 175 2.53 -25.30 9.70
C ARG A 175 1.07 -24.87 9.81
N MET A 176 0.31 -24.93 8.71
CA MET A 176 -1.12 -24.58 8.71
C MET A 176 -1.95 -25.56 9.53
N ALA A 177 -1.60 -26.85 9.55
CA ALA A 177 -2.23 -27.84 10.43
C ALA A 177 -1.98 -27.53 11.91
N ALA A 178 -0.76 -27.13 12.27
CA ALA A 178 -0.45 -26.71 13.62
C ALA A 178 -1.21 -25.43 14.02
N ILE A 179 -1.28 -24.43 13.15
CA ILE A 179 -2.05 -23.19 13.39
C ILE A 179 -3.54 -23.52 13.58
N ALA A 180 -4.12 -24.38 12.74
CA ALA A 180 -5.51 -24.80 12.87
C ALA A 180 -5.78 -25.59 14.16
N ALA A 181 -4.82 -26.40 14.64
CA ALA A 181 -4.92 -27.08 15.91
C ALA A 181 -4.90 -26.11 17.10
N LEU A 182 -4.06 -25.08 17.05
CA LEU A 182 -4.03 -24.01 18.06
C LEU A 182 -5.30 -23.16 18.06
N ALA A 183 -5.95 -23.03 16.90
CA ALA A 183 -7.23 -22.34 16.74
C ALA A 183 -8.45 -23.16 17.20
N ALA A 184 -8.27 -24.40 17.66
CA ALA A 184 -9.37 -25.33 17.91
C ALA A 184 -10.41 -24.80 18.91
N ASP A 185 -10.03 -23.98 19.88
CA ASP A 185 -10.93 -23.39 20.88
C ASP A 185 -11.40 -21.98 20.52
N ALA A 186 -10.82 -21.37 19.49
CA ALA A 186 -11.23 -20.05 19.02
C ALA A 186 -12.62 -20.12 18.37
N THR A 187 -13.38 -19.04 18.51
CA THR A 187 -14.66 -18.83 17.82
C THR A 187 -14.44 -18.06 16.52
N VAL A 188 -13.53 -17.08 16.55
CA VAL A 188 -13.12 -16.27 15.40
C VAL A 188 -11.60 -16.28 15.30
N VAL A 189 -11.07 -16.42 14.09
CA VAL A 189 -9.64 -16.41 13.81
C VAL A 189 -9.37 -15.38 12.71
N GLY A 190 -8.50 -14.42 12.97
CA GLY A 190 -7.94 -13.54 11.94
C GLY A 190 -6.50 -13.91 11.63
N LEU A 191 -6.25 -14.20 10.38
CA LEU A 191 -4.94 -14.59 9.87
C LEU A 191 -4.36 -13.48 9.00
N GLN A 192 -3.04 -13.33 9.05
CA GLN A 192 -2.27 -12.40 8.21
C GLN A 192 -1.22 -13.19 7.43
N GLU A 193 -0.72 -12.62 6.32
CA GLU A 193 0.25 -13.28 5.43
C GLU A 193 -0.24 -14.60 4.82
N VAL A 194 -1.55 -14.75 4.63
CA VAL A 194 -2.11 -15.87 3.89
C VAL A 194 -1.86 -15.66 2.41
N THR A 195 -1.46 -16.71 1.72
CA THR A 195 -1.23 -16.75 0.27
C THR A 195 -2.19 -17.74 -0.38
N ASP A 196 -2.30 -17.70 -1.70
CA ASP A 196 -3.12 -18.70 -2.42
C ASP A 196 -2.61 -20.13 -2.26
N ASP A 197 -1.32 -20.31 -1.95
CA ASP A 197 -0.73 -21.64 -1.69
C ASP A 197 -0.98 -22.12 -0.25
N SER A 198 -0.97 -21.23 0.74
CA SER A 198 -1.24 -21.60 2.13
C SER A 198 -2.74 -21.71 2.45
N PHE A 199 -3.60 -20.98 1.73
CA PHE A 199 -5.04 -20.95 1.98
C PHE A 199 -5.73 -22.33 1.91
N PRO A 200 -5.50 -23.20 0.90
CA PRO A 200 -6.17 -24.50 0.83
C PRO A 200 -5.87 -25.40 2.04
N HIS A 201 -4.65 -25.32 2.59
CA HIS A 201 -4.29 -26.02 3.81
C HIS A 201 -5.06 -25.46 5.01
N LEU A 202 -5.10 -24.13 5.18
CA LEU A 202 -5.86 -23.48 6.25
C LEU A 202 -7.35 -23.81 6.16
N GLN A 203 -7.95 -23.71 4.97
CA GLN A 203 -9.35 -24.02 4.74
C GLN A 203 -9.69 -25.45 5.13
N ARG A 204 -8.86 -26.42 4.71
CA ARG A 204 -9.07 -27.83 5.05
C ARG A 204 -8.96 -28.08 6.55
N GLU A 205 -7.89 -27.59 7.19
CA GLU A 205 -7.62 -27.92 8.59
C GLU A 205 -8.52 -27.15 9.56
N LEU A 206 -8.85 -25.89 9.28
CA LEU A 206 -9.84 -25.13 10.04
C LEU A 206 -11.26 -25.67 9.81
N GLY A 207 -11.60 -26.08 8.59
CA GLY A 207 -12.88 -26.75 8.31
C GLY A 207 -13.09 -28.00 9.19
N ARG A 208 -12.05 -28.82 9.35
CA ARG A 208 -12.05 -29.98 10.28
C ARG A 208 -12.24 -29.61 11.75
N ARG A 209 -12.08 -28.33 12.12
CA ARG A 209 -12.29 -27.80 13.48
C ARG A 209 -13.60 -27.01 13.61
N GLY A 210 -14.49 -27.11 12.62
CA GLY A 210 -15.81 -26.51 12.66
C GLY A 210 -15.87 -25.05 12.19
N PHE A 211 -14.81 -24.53 11.58
CA PHE A 211 -14.85 -23.21 10.93
C PHE A 211 -15.56 -23.34 9.58
N GLY A 212 -16.84 -22.95 9.55
CA GLY A 212 -17.71 -23.18 8.39
C GLY A 212 -17.39 -22.31 7.18
N THR A 213 -16.82 -21.12 7.38
CA THR A 213 -16.44 -20.24 6.26
C THR A 213 -15.21 -19.41 6.59
N LEU A 214 -14.32 -19.30 5.59
CA LEU A 214 -13.10 -18.49 5.62
C LEU A 214 -13.22 -17.42 4.53
N PHE A 215 -13.08 -16.16 4.94
CA PHE A 215 -13.15 -15.02 4.03
C PHE A 215 -11.77 -14.43 3.79
N ARG A 216 -11.45 -14.19 2.52
CA ARG A 216 -10.18 -13.61 2.08
C ARG A 216 -10.34 -12.11 1.88
N GLN A 217 -9.37 -11.34 2.33
CA GLN A 217 -9.25 -9.94 1.96
C GLN A 217 -9.00 -9.85 0.45
N THR A 218 -9.71 -8.96 -0.24
CA THR A 218 -9.38 -8.63 -1.63
C THR A 218 -8.12 -7.77 -1.64
N SER A 219 -7.02 -8.31 -2.17
CA SER A 219 -5.71 -7.66 -2.17
C SER A 219 -5.10 -7.73 -3.57
N ILE A 220 -4.36 -6.69 -3.93
CA ILE A 220 -3.49 -6.71 -5.13
C ILE A 220 -2.13 -7.35 -4.85
N ALA A 221 -1.79 -7.55 -3.57
CA ALA A 221 -0.57 -8.23 -3.16
C ALA A 221 -0.76 -9.76 -3.22
N PRO A 222 0.32 -10.54 -3.39
CA PRO A 222 0.25 -12.01 -3.42
C PRO A 222 -0.04 -12.63 -2.03
N TYR A 223 -0.33 -11.79 -1.03
CA TYR A 223 -0.74 -12.19 0.30
C TYR A 223 -1.88 -11.30 0.79
N TYR A 224 -2.63 -11.81 1.75
CA TYR A 224 -3.84 -11.16 2.25
C TYR A 224 -4.16 -11.58 3.69
N CYS A 225 -5.05 -10.82 4.33
CA CYS A 225 -5.69 -11.26 5.57
C CYS A 225 -6.81 -12.26 5.28
N CYS A 226 -7.08 -13.16 6.23
CA CYS A 226 -8.22 -14.06 6.21
C CYS A 226 -8.98 -13.99 7.53
N LEU A 227 -10.30 -14.09 7.49
CA LEU A 227 -11.15 -14.19 8.68
C LEU A 227 -11.95 -15.49 8.63
N ALA A 228 -11.81 -16.32 9.67
CA ALA A 228 -12.52 -17.58 9.83
C ALA A 228 -13.40 -17.51 11.08
N SER A 229 -14.58 -18.12 11.03
CA SER A 229 -15.39 -18.29 12.24
C SER A 229 -16.16 -19.61 12.24
N LYS A 230 -16.42 -20.11 13.45
CA LYS A 230 -17.40 -21.17 13.71
C LYS A 230 -18.83 -20.65 13.65
N SER A 231 -19.02 -19.35 13.87
CA SER A 231 -20.29 -18.66 13.69
C SER A 231 -20.40 -18.15 12.25
N THR A 232 -21.63 -17.98 11.77
CA THR A 232 -21.87 -17.36 10.46
C THR A 232 -21.41 -15.90 10.48
N LEU A 233 -20.48 -15.56 9.58
CA LEU A 233 -20.06 -14.19 9.34
C LEU A 233 -20.95 -13.55 8.28
N VAL A 234 -21.38 -12.32 8.52
CA VAL A 234 -22.22 -11.52 7.62
C VAL A 234 -21.59 -10.15 7.37
N GLY A 235 -21.95 -9.50 6.26
CA GLY A 235 -21.45 -8.16 5.93
C GLY A 235 -19.93 -8.13 5.71
N VAL A 236 -19.39 -9.14 5.04
CA VAL A 236 -17.96 -9.25 4.80
C VAL A 236 -17.51 -8.23 3.76
N GLU A 237 -16.49 -7.45 4.11
CA GLU A 237 -16.00 -6.34 3.27
C GLU A 237 -14.50 -6.16 3.42
N THR A 238 -13.82 -5.83 2.33
CA THR A 238 -12.44 -5.35 2.37
C THR A 238 -12.41 -3.83 2.21
N VAL A 239 -11.83 -3.15 3.18
CA VAL A 239 -11.57 -1.71 3.14
C VAL A 239 -10.07 -1.52 2.92
N PRO A 240 -9.61 -1.18 1.70
CA PRO A 240 -8.19 -0.97 1.43
C PRO A 240 -7.66 0.23 2.21
N PHE A 241 -6.37 0.23 2.55
CA PHE A 241 -5.69 1.42 3.05
C PHE A 241 -5.09 2.19 1.87
N PRO A 242 -5.61 3.39 1.52
CA PRO A 242 -5.16 4.11 0.33
C PRO A 242 -3.67 4.46 0.29
N GLY A 243 -3.04 4.68 1.45
CA GLY A 243 -1.61 5.00 1.57
C GLY A 243 -0.69 3.78 1.64
N SER A 244 -1.25 2.57 1.65
CA SER A 244 -0.47 1.35 1.74
C SER A 244 0.35 1.11 0.48
N ARG A 245 1.62 0.79 0.65
CA ARG A 245 2.52 0.38 -0.44
C ARG A 245 2.64 -1.14 -0.58
N MET A 246 1.94 -1.88 0.29
CA MET A 246 2.02 -3.34 0.43
C MET A 246 0.67 -4.04 0.22
N GLY A 247 -0.30 -3.39 -0.42
CA GLY A 247 -1.65 -3.95 -0.60
C GLY A 247 -2.43 -4.19 0.71
N ARG A 248 -2.11 -3.44 1.78
CA ARG A 248 -2.75 -3.56 3.09
C ARG A 248 -4.18 -3.03 3.07
N GLY A 249 -4.99 -3.59 3.96
CA GLY A 249 -6.37 -3.20 4.17
C GLY A 249 -6.92 -3.81 5.45
N LEU A 250 -8.18 -3.51 5.71
CA LEU A 250 -8.98 -4.05 6.79
C LEU A 250 -10.03 -5.00 6.21
N LEU A 251 -10.01 -6.26 6.60
CA LEU A 251 -11.10 -7.20 6.32
C LEU A 251 -12.08 -7.17 7.50
N VAL A 252 -13.32 -6.78 7.22
CA VAL A 252 -14.38 -6.60 8.20
C VAL A 252 -15.45 -7.67 8.02
N ALA A 253 -15.99 -8.18 9.12
CA ALA A 253 -17.20 -8.98 9.12
C ALA A 253 -17.93 -8.88 10.47
N ARG A 254 -19.21 -9.23 10.50
CA ARG A 254 -20.04 -9.25 11.71
C ARG A 254 -20.45 -10.68 12.04
N ALA A 255 -20.53 -11.02 13.32
CA ALA A 255 -21.09 -12.28 13.79
C ALA A 255 -21.95 -12.05 15.03
N ALA A 256 -23.00 -12.86 15.18
CA ALA A 256 -23.79 -12.88 16.40
C ALA A 256 -23.02 -13.59 17.52
N TRP A 257 -22.94 -12.97 18.70
CA TRP A 257 -22.45 -13.60 19.92
C TRP A 257 -23.61 -13.84 20.90
N PRO A 258 -23.98 -15.12 21.14
CA PRO A 258 -25.11 -15.47 22.00
C PRO A 258 -25.04 -14.82 23.40
N GLY A 259 -26.08 -14.06 23.76
CA GLY A 259 -26.21 -13.38 25.05
C GLY A 259 -25.58 -11.97 25.11
N VAL A 260 -24.84 -11.58 24.06
CA VAL A 260 -24.24 -10.24 23.92
C VAL A 260 -24.88 -9.47 22.76
N GLY A 261 -25.08 -10.10 21.60
CA GLY A 261 -25.55 -9.46 20.37
C GLY A 261 -24.50 -9.50 19.28
N ASP A 262 -24.67 -8.69 18.24
CA ASP A 262 -23.73 -8.63 17.12
C ASP A 262 -22.39 -8.02 17.53
N VAL A 263 -21.30 -8.67 17.13
CA VAL A 263 -19.94 -8.16 17.26
C VAL A 263 -19.32 -7.95 15.88
N LEU A 264 -18.71 -6.79 15.67
CA LEU A 264 -17.97 -6.49 14.46
C LEU A 264 -16.50 -6.87 14.62
N PHE A 265 -15.97 -7.68 13.71
CA PHE A 265 -14.57 -8.09 13.67
C PHE A 265 -13.86 -7.41 12.52
N GLY A 266 -12.68 -6.87 12.78
CA GLY A 266 -11.76 -6.39 11.76
C GLY A 266 -10.41 -7.08 11.92
N VAL A 267 -9.90 -7.65 10.83
CA VAL A 267 -8.52 -8.16 10.77
C VAL A 267 -7.70 -7.29 9.81
N ALA A 268 -6.52 -6.86 10.28
CA ALA A 268 -5.59 -6.05 9.49
C ALA A 268 -4.17 -6.60 9.57
N HIS A 269 -3.37 -6.29 8.55
CA HIS A 269 -1.92 -6.38 8.61
C HIS A 269 -1.38 -5.00 8.19
N LEU A 270 -0.85 -4.24 9.14
CA LEU A 270 -0.39 -2.88 8.89
C LEU A 270 0.99 -2.83 8.21
N GLU A 271 1.34 -1.65 7.70
CA GLU A 271 2.57 -1.40 6.97
C GLU A 271 3.81 -1.93 7.72
N SER A 272 4.50 -2.89 7.09
CA SER A 272 5.70 -3.52 7.65
C SER A 272 6.93 -2.66 7.45
N PHE A 273 8.01 -2.97 8.16
CA PHE A 273 9.29 -2.32 7.90
C PHE A 273 9.83 -2.73 6.52
N VAL A 274 9.99 -1.78 5.59
CA VAL A 274 10.59 -1.99 4.25
C VAL A 274 11.94 -1.31 4.09
N GLY A 275 12.59 -0.95 5.19
CA GLY A 275 13.92 -0.35 5.19
C GLY A 275 13.98 0.97 5.93
N ARG A 276 15.19 1.29 6.43
CA ARG A 276 15.42 2.47 7.28
C ARG A 276 15.18 3.80 6.57
N GLU A 277 15.15 3.79 5.25
CA GLU A 277 15.04 4.99 4.41
C GLU A 277 13.61 5.53 4.40
N VAL A 278 12.63 4.63 4.32
CA VAL A 278 11.20 4.98 4.33
C VAL A 278 10.52 4.71 5.67
N ASP A 279 11.26 4.21 6.67
CA ASP A 279 10.77 3.84 8.00
C ASP A 279 9.89 4.93 8.65
N ALA A 280 10.24 6.21 8.52
CA ALA A 280 9.41 7.27 9.08
C ALA A 280 8.03 7.39 8.39
N ALA A 281 8.00 7.27 7.06
CA ALA A 281 6.76 7.31 6.27
C ALA A 281 5.92 6.06 6.50
N VAL A 282 6.55 4.88 6.51
CA VAL A 282 5.93 3.60 6.88
C VAL A 282 5.28 3.67 8.26
N ARG A 283 5.99 4.24 9.25
CA ARG A 283 5.45 4.42 10.61
C ARG A 283 4.31 5.44 10.65
N ALA A 284 4.39 6.50 9.86
CA ALA A 284 3.29 7.46 9.73
C ALA A 284 2.05 6.81 9.10
N GLU A 285 2.25 6.03 8.04
CA GLU A 285 1.20 5.25 7.39
C GLU A 285 0.60 4.23 8.36
N ARG A 286 1.42 3.47 9.10
CA ARG A 286 0.95 2.55 10.15
C ARG A 286 0.05 3.25 11.18
N ARG A 287 0.44 4.45 11.63
CA ARG A 287 -0.39 5.28 12.53
C ARG A 287 -1.72 5.70 11.87
N ALA A 288 -1.68 6.11 10.60
CA ALA A 288 -2.89 6.46 9.85
C ALA A 288 -3.80 5.24 9.62
N GLN A 289 -3.23 4.07 9.35
CA GLN A 289 -3.95 2.83 9.13
C GLN A 289 -4.66 2.35 10.40
N VAL A 290 -4.01 2.37 11.57
CA VAL A 290 -4.70 1.98 12.82
C VAL A 290 -5.84 2.93 13.15
N ALA A 291 -5.64 4.25 12.99
CA ALA A 291 -6.68 5.25 13.23
C ALA A 291 -7.85 5.07 12.26
N ARG A 292 -7.57 4.83 10.97
CA ARG A 292 -8.60 4.56 9.96
C ARG A 292 -9.34 3.25 10.22
N ALA A 293 -8.63 2.19 10.59
CA ALA A 293 -9.23 0.90 10.88
C ALA A 293 -10.19 0.99 12.07
N ALA A 294 -9.74 1.61 13.16
CA ALA A 294 -10.53 1.87 14.36
C ALA A 294 -11.78 2.72 14.03
N ALA A 295 -11.60 3.87 13.37
CA ALA A 295 -12.72 4.73 12.98
C ALA A 295 -13.73 4.04 12.05
N THR A 296 -13.25 3.19 11.13
CA THR A 296 -14.11 2.40 10.23
C THR A 296 -14.95 1.40 11.01
N LEU A 297 -14.34 0.67 11.95
CA LEU A 297 -15.06 -0.28 12.79
C LEU A 297 -16.03 0.42 13.74
N GLU A 298 -15.67 1.57 14.31
CA GLU A 298 -16.58 2.39 15.12
C GLU A 298 -17.83 2.80 14.32
N ALA A 299 -17.62 3.36 13.12
CA ALA A 299 -18.71 3.82 12.26
C ALA A 299 -19.62 2.65 11.82
N LYS A 300 -19.03 1.52 11.43
CA LYS A 300 -19.81 0.33 11.03
C LYS A 300 -20.51 -0.31 12.23
N ALA A 301 -19.87 -0.38 13.39
CA ALA A 301 -20.50 -0.88 14.61
C ALA A 301 -21.69 0.01 15.01
N ALA A 302 -21.57 1.34 14.88
CA ALA A 302 -22.66 2.29 15.03
C ALA A 302 -23.80 2.02 14.04
N ALA A 303 -23.51 1.96 12.75
CA ALA A 303 -24.50 1.76 11.70
C ALA A 303 -25.27 0.43 11.81
N HIS A 304 -24.61 -0.63 12.30
CA HIS A 304 -25.19 -1.96 12.42
C HIS A 304 -25.70 -2.31 13.82
N GLY A 305 -25.66 -1.37 14.77
CA GLY A 305 -26.12 -1.63 16.13
C GLY A 305 -25.30 -2.71 16.87
N CYS A 306 -24.03 -2.92 16.49
CA CYS A 306 -23.19 -3.93 17.13
C CYS A 306 -22.93 -3.58 18.61
N ALA A 307 -22.99 -4.59 19.47
CA ALA A 307 -22.71 -4.47 20.90
C ALA A 307 -21.22 -4.16 21.16
N ALA A 308 -20.33 -4.71 20.33
CA ALA A 308 -18.89 -4.48 20.42
C ALA A 308 -18.22 -4.51 19.04
N ALA A 309 -16.97 -4.05 18.99
CA ALA A 309 -16.08 -4.30 17.88
C ALA A 309 -14.72 -4.81 18.37
N VAL A 310 -14.10 -5.69 17.59
CA VAL A 310 -12.77 -6.25 17.85
C VAL A 310 -11.90 -6.00 16.64
N LEU A 311 -10.79 -5.29 16.84
CA LEU A 311 -9.76 -5.06 15.83
C LEU A 311 -8.54 -5.91 16.19
N LEU A 312 -8.20 -6.86 15.34
CA LEU A 312 -7.08 -7.79 15.58
C LEU A 312 -6.15 -7.87 14.39
N GLY A 313 -4.93 -8.35 14.61
CA GLY A 313 -3.98 -8.55 13.52
C GLY A 313 -2.54 -8.27 13.89
N ASP A 314 -1.71 -8.24 12.86
CA ASP A 314 -0.31 -7.82 12.91
C ASP A 314 -0.23 -6.31 12.62
N PHE A 315 0.02 -5.53 13.67
CA PHE A 315 0.10 -4.07 13.55
C PHE A 315 1.50 -3.60 13.18
N ASN A 316 2.48 -4.51 13.11
CA ASN A 316 3.89 -4.17 13.01
C ASN A 316 4.35 -3.12 14.03
N TRP A 317 3.59 -2.89 15.12
CA TRP A 317 3.69 -1.72 15.96
C TRP A 317 4.86 -1.78 16.94
N ASP A 318 5.69 -0.74 16.92
CA ASP A 318 6.79 -0.54 17.85
C ASP A 318 6.44 0.62 18.79
N ASP A 319 6.03 0.32 20.03
CA ASP A 319 5.61 1.35 21.00
C ASP A 319 6.68 2.43 21.22
N GLY A 320 7.98 2.11 21.04
CA GLY A 320 9.07 3.07 21.18
C GLY A 320 9.26 4.00 19.98
N LYS A 321 8.74 3.63 18.79
CA LYS A 321 8.90 4.40 17.55
C LYS A 321 7.60 4.92 16.96
N ASP A 322 6.51 4.22 17.20
CA ASP A 322 5.17 4.52 16.71
C ASP A 322 4.32 5.27 17.74
N GLY A 323 4.73 5.24 19.02
CA GLY A 323 3.98 5.80 20.13
C GLY A 323 2.96 4.82 20.69
N ASP A 324 1.96 5.32 21.41
CA ASP A 324 0.92 4.47 22.00
C ASP A 324 -0.13 4.06 20.95
N ALA A 325 -0.20 2.75 20.65
CA ALA A 325 -1.18 2.20 19.72
C ALA A 325 -2.63 2.44 20.14
N VAL A 326 -2.94 2.44 21.44
CA VAL A 326 -4.31 2.70 21.92
C VAL A 326 -4.70 4.14 21.65
N ALA A 327 -3.78 5.08 21.88
CA ALA A 327 -4.01 6.48 21.57
C ALA A 327 -4.22 6.70 20.06
N ALA A 328 -3.51 5.95 19.21
CA ALA A 328 -3.68 6.01 17.76
C ALA A 328 -4.99 5.35 17.28
N ALA A 329 -5.46 4.28 17.93
CA ALA A 329 -6.77 3.69 17.67
C ALA A 329 -7.92 4.60 18.12
N GLY A 330 -7.74 5.33 19.23
CA GLY A 330 -8.71 6.27 19.78
C GLY A 330 -9.18 5.88 21.18
N ALA A 331 -9.67 6.88 21.94
CA ALA A 331 -9.95 6.74 23.37
C ALA A 331 -11.05 5.71 23.72
N ALA A 332 -11.86 5.29 22.75
CA ALA A 332 -12.88 4.26 22.95
C ALA A 332 -12.32 2.83 22.86
N TRP A 333 -11.08 2.66 22.40
CA TRP A 333 -10.46 1.34 22.26
C TRP A 333 -9.62 0.99 23.49
N ARG A 334 -9.62 -0.29 23.84
CA ARG A 334 -8.75 -0.88 24.87
C ARG A 334 -7.85 -1.94 24.25
N ASP A 335 -6.64 -2.08 24.77
CA ASP A 335 -5.70 -3.14 24.37
C ASP A 335 -5.89 -4.35 25.30
N ALA A 336 -6.27 -5.50 24.72
CA ALA A 336 -6.56 -6.71 25.49
C ALA A 336 -5.37 -7.17 26.37
N TRP A 337 -4.13 -6.96 25.92
CA TRP A 337 -2.95 -7.29 26.73
C TRP A 337 -2.84 -6.37 27.96
N ARG A 338 -3.15 -5.07 27.78
CA ARG A 338 -3.18 -4.10 28.88
C ARG A 338 -4.31 -4.37 29.86
N ASP A 339 -5.49 -4.74 29.36
CA ASP A 339 -6.65 -5.14 30.17
C ASP A 339 -6.35 -6.33 31.09
N ARG A 340 -5.37 -7.17 30.73
CA ARG A 340 -4.91 -8.30 31.55
C ARG A 340 -3.69 -7.96 32.43
N GLY A 341 -3.39 -6.68 32.63
CA GLY A 341 -2.33 -6.24 33.53
C GLY A 341 -0.94 -6.22 32.89
N SER A 342 -0.86 -6.20 31.55
CA SER A 342 0.41 -6.12 30.81
C SER A 342 1.41 -7.23 31.16
N PRO A 343 1.01 -8.52 31.12
CA PRO A 343 1.85 -9.64 31.53
C PRO A 343 3.12 -9.76 30.68
N LYS A 344 4.28 -9.73 31.35
CA LYS A 344 5.61 -9.76 30.70
C LYS A 344 5.94 -11.07 30.01
N ALA A 345 5.41 -12.19 30.51
CA ALA A 345 5.61 -13.51 29.91
C ALA A 345 4.95 -13.65 28.52
N SER A 346 3.99 -12.79 28.19
CA SER A 346 3.25 -12.79 26.94
C SER A 346 3.29 -11.44 26.22
N GLU A 347 4.35 -10.66 26.45
CA GLU A 347 4.52 -9.33 25.86
C GLU A 347 4.94 -9.39 24.38
N PHE A 348 5.87 -10.26 23.99
CA PHE A 348 6.43 -10.25 22.64
C PHE A 348 5.81 -11.34 21.76
N THR A 349 5.21 -10.92 20.65
CA THR A 349 4.56 -11.83 19.68
C THR A 349 5.51 -12.18 18.54
N TYR A 350 6.50 -11.34 18.28
CA TYR A 350 7.66 -11.63 17.46
C TYR A 350 8.89 -11.63 18.36
N ASP A 351 9.54 -12.76 18.59
CA ASP A 351 10.74 -12.85 19.43
C ASP A 351 11.79 -13.76 18.79
N GLY A 352 12.86 -13.15 18.29
CA GLY A 352 13.89 -13.88 17.58
C GLY A 352 14.84 -14.73 18.41
N ARG A 353 14.72 -14.68 19.76
CA ARG A 353 15.43 -15.59 20.66
C ARG A 353 14.56 -16.78 21.05
N ALA A 354 13.27 -16.53 21.28
CA ALA A 354 12.33 -17.58 21.67
C ALA A 354 11.86 -18.43 20.49
N ASN A 355 11.77 -17.84 19.29
CA ASN A 355 11.39 -18.55 18.08
C ASN A 355 12.62 -19.08 17.35
N GLY A 356 12.81 -20.40 17.35
CA GLY A 356 13.97 -21.06 16.75
C GLY A 356 14.05 -20.95 15.21
N MET A 357 13.01 -20.43 14.55
CA MET A 357 13.07 -20.08 13.12
C MET A 357 13.83 -18.78 12.87
N LEU A 358 13.93 -17.93 13.89
CA LEU A 358 14.60 -16.65 13.86
C LEU A 358 15.97 -16.77 14.53
N LYS A 359 16.96 -16.03 14.03
CA LYS A 359 18.36 -16.08 14.52
C LYS A 359 18.88 -14.69 14.86
N HIS A 360 18.10 -13.91 15.61
CA HIS A 360 18.44 -12.54 15.98
C HIS A 360 17.84 -12.12 17.32
N GLY A 361 18.40 -11.11 17.98
CA GLY A 361 17.90 -10.61 19.28
C GLY A 361 16.67 -9.69 19.20
N PHE A 362 16.10 -9.48 18.02
CA PHE A 362 14.97 -8.55 17.80
C PHE A 362 13.67 -9.15 18.34
N LYS A 363 12.90 -8.34 19.08
CA LYS A 363 11.60 -8.74 19.62
C LYS A 363 10.63 -7.56 19.73
N HIS A 364 9.37 -7.76 19.34
CA HIS A 364 8.33 -6.74 19.35
C HIS A 364 6.94 -7.34 19.62
N ARG A 365 6.02 -6.48 20.07
CA ARG A 365 4.60 -6.79 20.24
C ARG A 365 3.81 -6.27 19.05
N PHE A 366 4.00 -6.96 17.93
CA PHE A 366 3.40 -6.60 16.65
C PHE A 366 1.93 -6.99 16.60
N ASP A 367 1.61 -8.20 17.03
CA ASP A 367 0.25 -8.72 17.04
C ASP A 367 -0.52 -8.18 18.24
N ARG A 368 -1.70 -7.62 17.99
CA ARG A 368 -2.53 -6.99 19.02
C ARG A 368 -4.01 -7.30 18.79
N VAL A 369 -4.77 -7.20 19.86
CA VAL A 369 -6.24 -7.27 19.84
C VAL A 369 -6.76 -6.06 20.61
N PHE A 370 -7.45 -5.18 19.91
CA PHE A 370 -8.15 -4.04 20.48
C PHE A 370 -9.64 -4.33 20.56
N VAL A 371 -10.26 -3.92 21.66
CA VAL A 371 -11.69 -4.06 21.91
C VAL A 371 -12.30 -2.68 22.03
N LEU A 372 -13.30 -2.40 21.21
CA LEU A 372 -14.07 -1.16 21.28
C LEU A 372 -15.02 -1.21 22.48
N ASP A 373 -14.85 -0.26 23.38
CA ASP A 373 -15.72 -0.03 24.51
C ASP A 373 -16.71 1.10 24.20
N ARG A 374 -18.00 0.76 24.10
CA ARG A 374 -19.07 1.75 23.90
C ARG A 374 -19.35 2.61 25.14
N GLU A 375 -18.67 2.42 26.26
CA GLU A 375 -18.91 3.21 27.48
C GLU A 375 -18.70 4.73 27.32
N VAL A 376 -18.10 5.23 26.23
CA VAL A 376 -17.72 6.66 26.06
C VAL A 376 -18.75 7.54 25.32
N LYS A 377 -19.83 6.99 24.73
CA LYS A 377 -20.92 7.80 24.12
C LYS A 377 -22.29 7.47 24.73
N ARG A 378 -22.43 7.75 26.02
CA ARG A 378 -23.63 7.45 26.82
C ARG A 378 -24.53 8.68 27.03
N GLN A 379 -24.85 9.43 25.97
CA GLN A 379 -25.78 10.58 26.06
C GLN A 379 -27.17 10.31 25.46
N THR A 380 -27.42 9.18 24.80
CA THR A 380 -28.69 8.98 24.05
C THR A 380 -29.24 7.54 24.01
N LEU A 381 -28.80 6.62 24.88
CA LEU A 381 -29.38 5.26 24.94
C LEU A 381 -29.75 4.88 26.38
N ASP A 382 -30.90 4.23 26.56
CA ASP A 382 -31.39 3.73 27.85
C ASP A 382 -30.40 2.73 28.47
N ALA A 383 -30.14 2.89 29.77
CA ALA A 383 -29.09 2.19 30.51
C ALA A 383 -29.29 0.66 30.62
N ALA A 384 -30.46 0.13 30.27
CA ALA A 384 -30.80 -1.29 30.39
C ALA A 384 -30.25 -2.16 29.25
N ASP A 385 -29.92 -1.58 28.09
CA ASP A 385 -29.49 -2.31 26.88
C ASP A 385 -27.97 -2.24 26.61
N ALA A 386 -27.21 -1.60 27.50
CA ALA A 386 -25.76 -1.46 27.36
C ALA A 386 -25.03 -2.78 27.70
N CYS A 387 -24.75 -3.60 26.69
CA CYS A 387 -23.89 -4.77 26.85
C CYS A 387 -22.41 -4.37 26.75
N ALA A 388 -21.72 -4.29 27.88
CA ALA A 388 -20.26 -4.09 27.90
C ALA A 388 -19.54 -5.45 27.80
N VAL A 389 -18.43 -5.51 27.06
CA VAL A 389 -17.59 -6.71 26.91
C VAL A 389 -16.30 -6.50 27.69
N ALA A 390 -15.85 -7.53 28.42
CA ALA A 390 -14.63 -7.52 29.21
C ALA A 390 -13.63 -8.57 28.69
N THR A 391 -12.35 -8.19 28.71
CA THR A 391 -11.23 -9.10 28.43
C THR A 391 -10.93 -9.95 29.67
N THR A 392 -11.25 -11.25 29.65
CA THR A 392 -11.02 -12.16 30.78
C THR A 392 -9.82 -13.08 30.60
N GLY A 393 -9.44 -13.37 29.35
CA GLY A 393 -8.28 -14.19 28.99
C GLY A 393 -7.36 -13.52 27.98
N PHE A 394 -6.05 -13.78 28.12
CA PHE A 394 -5.03 -13.40 27.14
C PHE A 394 -3.87 -14.42 27.22
N ARG A 395 -3.48 -15.01 26.09
CA ARG A 395 -2.29 -15.86 26.01
C ARG A 395 -1.63 -15.83 24.63
N LEU A 396 -0.34 -16.17 24.61
CA LEU A 396 0.34 -16.50 23.36
C LEU A 396 0.16 -17.97 23.02
N VAL A 397 0.03 -18.28 21.74
CA VAL A 397 -0.03 -19.65 21.20
C VAL A 397 1.02 -19.85 20.13
N GLY A 398 1.36 -21.11 19.84
CA GLY A 398 2.39 -21.44 18.84
C GLY A 398 3.82 -21.18 19.28
N THR A 399 4.07 -21.13 20.59
CA THR A 399 5.39 -20.94 21.21
C THR A 399 6.24 -22.22 21.25
N ALA A 400 5.73 -23.33 20.72
CA ALA A 400 6.41 -24.62 20.70
C ALA A 400 6.84 -25.00 19.28
N GLN A 401 7.98 -25.66 19.17
CA GLN A 401 8.46 -26.27 17.93
C GLN A 401 7.48 -27.39 17.51
N VAL A 402 7.13 -27.41 16.23
CA VAL A 402 6.20 -28.40 15.62
C VAL A 402 6.89 -29.37 14.67
N GLY A 403 8.17 -29.16 14.41
CA GLY A 403 8.98 -30.08 13.63
C GLY A 403 10.36 -29.52 13.29
N THR A 404 10.96 -30.04 12.24
CA THR A 404 12.21 -29.51 11.67
C THR A 404 12.07 -29.34 10.18
N ARG A 405 12.86 -28.40 9.60
CA ARG A 405 12.93 -28.17 8.15
C ARG A 405 14.36 -28.29 7.64
N THR A 406 14.53 -28.75 6.41
CA THR A 406 15.84 -28.88 5.77
C THR A 406 16.26 -27.57 5.10
N ILE A 407 17.50 -27.11 5.31
CA ILE A 407 18.07 -25.96 4.60
C ILE A 407 18.76 -26.45 3.32
N GLN A 408 18.37 -25.90 2.17
CA GLN A 408 18.96 -26.24 0.87
C GLN A 408 20.18 -25.38 0.47
N HIS A 409 20.39 -24.21 1.10
CA HIS A 409 21.55 -23.34 0.78
C HIS A 409 22.81 -23.72 1.56
N GLU A 410 23.95 -23.83 0.86
CA GLU A 410 25.40 -23.95 1.20
C GLU A 410 25.85 -24.70 2.48
N LYS A 411 25.08 -24.70 3.56
CA LYS A 411 25.23 -25.54 4.75
C LYS A 411 24.06 -26.50 4.85
N LYS A 412 24.26 -27.76 4.42
CA LYS A 412 23.31 -28.86 4.69
C LYS A 412 23.02 -28.93 6.20
N GLY A 413 21.76 -28.87 6.59
CA GLY A 413 21.35 -28.97 7.99
C GLY A 413 19.83 -28.87 8.19
N THR A 414 19.37 -29.12 9.42
CA THR A 414 17.98 -28.95 9.84
C THR A 414 17.82 -27.72 10.75
N LEU A 415 16.71 -27.00 10.62
CA LEU A 415 16.30 -25.94 11.54
C LEU A 415 15.03 -26.36 12.29
N PRO A 416 14.86 -25.91 13.54
CA PRO A 416 13.56 -25.94 14.20
C PRO A 416 12.50 -25.30 13.32
N MET A 417 11.32 -25.91 13.28
CA MET A 417 10.13 -25.37 12.62
C MET A 417 9.06 -25.12 13.67
N PHE A 418 8.57 -23.89 13.72
CA PHE A 418 7.45 -23.43 14.54
C PHE A 418 6.23 -23.23 13.63
N PRO A 419 5.01 -23.02 14.18
CA PRO A 419 3.84 -22.71 13.35
C PRO A 419 4.05 -21.46 12.49
N SER A 420 4.68 -20.43 13.04
CA SER A 420 5.07 -19.19 12.34
C SER A 420 6.28 -18.54 13.00
N ASP A 421 6.89 -17.56 12.33
CA ASP A 421 7.91 -16.69 12.95
C ASP A 421 7.30 -15.75 14.00
N HIS A 422 5.97 -15.55 13.92
CA HIS A 422 5.14 -14.97 14.98
C HIS A 422 4.55 -16.04 15.93
N PHE A 423 4.25 -15.62 17.16
CA PHE A 423 3.35 -16.30 18.09
C PHE A 423 1.95 -15.70 17.97
N GLY A 424 0.93 -16.55 17.94
CA GLY A 424 -0.46 -16.11 17.87
C GLY A 424 -0.92 -15.50 19.19
N VAL A 425 -1.88 -14.57 19.11
CA VAL A 425 -2.50 -13.91 20.27
C VAL A 425 -3.93 -14.39 20.41
N GLU A 426 -4.21 -15.11 21.49
CA GLU A 426 -5.57 -15.53 21.83
C GLU A 426 -6.13 -14.67 22.97
N VAL A 427 -7.37 -14.20 22.78
CA VAL A 427 -8.10 -13.38 23.74
C VAL A 427 -9.46 -14.00 24.02
N THR A 428 -9.83 -14.07 25.30
CA THR A 428 -11.16 -14.48 25.75
C THR A 428 -11.93 -13.25 26.20
N LEU A 429 -13.12 -13.09 25.65
CA LEU A 429 -14.05 -12.02 25.93
C LEU A 429 -15.29 -12.58 26.61
N GLU A 430 -15.78 -11.90 27.64
CA GLU A 430 -17.01 -12.24 28.33
C GLU A 430 -17.92 -11.02 28.46
N LYS A 431 -19.22 -11.28 28.61
CA LYS A 431 -20.19 -10.23 28.95
C LYS A 431 -19.85 -9.68 30.33
N ARG A 432 -19.68 -8.36 30.42
CA ARG A 432 -19.49 -7.67 31.69
C ARG A 432 -20.84 -7.61 32.42
N ALA A 433 -20.91 -8.14 33.64
CA ALA A 433 -22.05 -7.91 34.51
C ALA A 433 -22.18 -6.41 34.81
N ALA A 434 -23.42 -5.88 34.87
CA ALA A 434 -23.67 -4.50 35.22
C ALA A 434 -23.03 -4.20 36.59
N ALA A 435 -21.97 -3.40 36.61
CA ALA A 435 -21.33 -3.01 37.85
C ALA A 435 -22.19 -1.96 38.56
N ALA A 436 -22.49 -2.18 39.84
CA ALA A 436 -23.07 -1.18 40.72
C ALA A 436 -22.20 0.09 40.73
N ALA A 437 -22.83 1.25 40.62
CA ALA A 437 -22.17 2.54 40.49
C ALA A 437 -21.11 2.77 41.60
N PRO A 438 -19.87 3.17 41.26
CA PRO A 438 -18.88 3.52 42.27
C PRO A 438 -19.19 4.91 42.86
N ALA A 439 -19.03 5.03 44.19
CA ALA A 439 -19.16 6.27 44.94
C ALA A 439 -18.14 7.34 44.50
N PRO A 440 -18.49 8.65 44.57
CA PRO A 440 -17.66 9.72 44.02
C PRO A 440 -16.39 9.95 44.85
N ALA A 441 -15.22 9.80 44.22
CA ALA A 441 -13.93 10.08 44.82
C ALA A 441 -13.63 11.60 44.85
N ALA A 442 -13.14 12.06 46.00
CA ALA A 442 -12.86 13.45 46.32
C ALA A 442 -11.70 14.06 45.50
N LYS A 443 -11.91 15.31 45.05
CA LYS A 443 -10.93 16.14 44.35
C LYS A 443 -9.76 16.52 45.28
N LYS A 444 -8.51 16.30 44.84
CA LYS A 444 -7.33 16.99 45.38
C LYS A 444 -6.78 17.99 44.37
N ARG A 445 -6.59 19.23 44.84
CA ARG A 445 -5.94 20.37 44.15
C ARG A 445 -4.44 20.12 43.99
N PRO A 446 -3.78 20.64 42.94
CA PRO A 446 -2.35 20.89 42.97
C PRO A 446 -2.03 22.33 43.42
N ALA A 447 -0.91 22.47 44.12
CA ALA A 447 -0.28 23.73 44.52
C ALA A 447 0.86 24.11 43.54
N ALA A 448 1.04 25.41 43.32
CA ALA A 448 2.21 26.06 42.70
C ALA A 448 3.46 25.89 43.60
N ALA A 449 4.73 26.17 43.25
CA ALA A 449 5.50 26.77 42.15
C ALA A 449 6.88 26.04 42.18
N ASN A 450 7.91 26.18 41.33
CA ASN A 450 8.60 27.38 40.86
C ASN A 450 9.71 26.97 39.86
N ALA A 451 10.23 27.97 39.15
CA ALA A 451 11.17 27.96 38.03
C ALA A 451 12.54 27.29 38.25
N PHE A 452 13.15 26.80 37.17
CA PHE A 452 14.54 27.09 36.74
C PHE A 452 14.82 26.37 35.40
N PHE A 453 14.95 27.10 34.29
CA PHE A 453 15.91 26.76 33.22
C PHE A 453 16.13 27.99 32.33
N GLN A 454 17.38 28.44 32.25
CA GLN A 454 17.82 29.56 31.43
C GLN A 454 17.91 29.18 29.94
N PRO A 455 17.71 30.14 29.01
CA PRO A 455 17.95 29.91 27.59
C PRO A 455 19.45 30.04 27.28
N ARG A 456 20.08 28.95 26.85
CA ARG A 456 21.42 29.03 26.24
C ARG A 456 21.30 29.45 24.78
N LYS A 457 21.60 30.74 24.52
CA LYS A 457 22.02 31.23 23.20
C LYS A 457 23.27 30.47 22.75
N LYS A 458 23.29 30.01 21.50
CA LYS A 458 24.54 29.72 20.77
C LYS A 458 24.49 30.40 19.42
N ALA A 459 25.58 31.08 19.11
CA ALA A 459 25.78 31.96 17.97
C ALA A 459 25.85 31.20 16.64
N ALA A 460 25.38 31.85 15.59
CA ALA A 460 25.59 31.47 14.19
C ALA A 460 27.08 31.64 13.81
N PRO A 461 27.65 30.77 12.97
CA PRO A 461 28.87 31.08 12.25
C PRO A 461 28.56 31.77 10.93
N ALA A 462 29.35 32.80 10.65
CA ALA A 462 29.38 33.60 9.44
C ALA A 462 29.80 32.81 8.19
N ALA A 463 29.49 33.41 7.04
CA ALA A 463 29.76 32.95 5.69
C ALA A 463 31.16 32.33 5.49
N ALA A 464 31.21 31.07 5.03
CA ALA A 464 32.41 30.44 4.53
C ALA A 464 32.20 30.04 3.06
N ALA A 465 33.02 30.62 2.19
CA ALA A 465 33.11 30.29 0.78
C ALA A 465 33.58 28.85 0.56
N ALA A 466 33.03 28.25 -0.50
CA ALA A 466 33.46 27.08 -1.25
C ALA A 466 34.67 26.29 -0.69
N THR A 467 34.45 25.51 0.37
CA THR A 467 35.19 24.26 0.52
C THR A 467 34.31 23.20 -0.09
N GLY A 468 34.84 22.37 -1.00
CA GLY A 468 34.09 21.28 -1.65
C GLY A 468 33.73 20.14 -0.68
N ARG A 469 33.40 20.47 0.57
CA ARG A 469 33.11 19.57 1.66
C ARG A 469 31.93 20.05 2.49
N TYR A 470 31.05 19.14 2.86
CA TYR A 470 30.00 19.35 3.85
C TYR A 470 30.33 18.52 5.10
N ARG A 471 30.58 19.17 6.24
CA ARG A 471 30.95 18.50 7.51
C ARG A 471 32.11 17.49 7.34
N GLY A 472 33.11 17.86 6.55
CA GLY A 472 34.26 17.03 6.21
C GLY A 472 34.05 16.07 5.03
N ALA A 473 32.80 15.75 4.67
CA ALA A 473 32.47 14.87 3.55
C ALA A 473 32.64 15.58 2.21
N LYS A 474 33.34 14.96 1.25
CA LYS A 474 33.51 15.48 -0.11
C LYS A 474 32.16 15.59 -0.82
N ILE A 475 31.94 16.75 -1.43
CA ILE A 475 30.78 17.00 -2.28
C ILE A 475 31.03 16.36 -3.67
N PRO A 476 30.04 15.68 -4.25
CA PRO A 476 30.15 15.13 -5.61
C PRO A 476 30.50 16.20 -6.66
N ALA A 477 31.27 15.81 -7.68
CA ALA A 477 31.69 16.73 -8.72
C ALA A 477 30.49 17.36 -9.45
N GLY A 478 30.59 18.65 -9.78
CA GLY A 478 29.52 19.41 -10.44
C GLY A 478 28.41 19.90 -9.50
N TRP A 479 28.46 19.55 -8.20
CA TRP A 479 27.55 20.07 -7.18
C TRP A 479 28.23 21.15 -6.33
N ASP A 480 27.46 22.18 -6.03
CA ASP A 480 27.88 23.35 -5.29
C ASP A 480 27.21 23.41 -3.92
N LEU A 481 27.98 23.64 -2.84
CA LEU A 481 27.40 23.95 -1.53
C LEU A 481 27.21 25.45 -1.37
N ARG A 482 25.96 25.88 -1.29
CA ARG A 482 25.54 27.25 -1.00
C ARG A 482 25.02 27.33 0.43
N HIS A 483 25.24 28.47 1.07
CA HIS A 483 24.79 28.75 2.44
C HIS A 483 25.21 27.70 3.49
N GLY A 484 26.26 26.92 3.22
CA GLY A 484 26.76 25.86 4.11
C GLY A 484 25.84 24.63 4.25
N CYS A 485 24.64 24.65 3.69
CA CYS A 485 23.66 23.58 3.88
C CYS A 485 22.75 23.29 2.68
N LEU A 486 22.92 23.98 1.55
CA LEU A 486 22.13 23.77 0.34
C LEU A 486 23.03 23.28 -0.80
N LEU A 487 22.80 22.08 -1.31
CA LEU A 487 23.46 21.65 -2.55
C LEU A 487 22.69 22.15 -3.75
N VAL A 488 23.42 22.69 -4.71
CA VAL A 488 22.88 23.26 -5.93
C VAL A 488 23.61 22.66 -7.12
N ARG A 489 22.85 22.30 -8.14
CA ARG A 489 23.41 21.98 -9.46
C ARG A 489 22.44 22.40 -10.54
N ARG A 490 23.01 22.85 -11.65
CA ARG A 490 22.28 23.30 -12.82
C ARG A 490 22.66 22.45 -14.02
N TRP A 491 21.68 22.11 -14.84
CA TRP A 491 21.87 21.52 -16.16
C TRP A 491 21.24 22.44 -17.18
N GLY A 492 21.99 22.74 -18.24
CA GLY A 492 21.56 23.68 -19.27
C GLY A 492 21.44 25.12 -18.79
N ASP A 493 21.24 26.01 -19.76
CA ASP A 493 20.90 27.40 -19.49
C ASP A 493 19.41 27.52 -19.22
N ALA A 494 19.05 28.38 -18.26
CA ALA A 494 17.65 28.55 -17.91
C ALA A 494 16.99 29.38 -19.01
N PRO A 495 15.65 29.36 -19.10
CA PRO A 495 14.92 30.33 -19.89
C PRO A 495 15.47 31.75 -19.66
N PRO A 496 15.77 32.52 -20.73
CA PRO A 496 16.20 33.91 -20.60
C PRO A 496 15.19 34.77 -19.81
N HIS A 497 13.93 34.34 -19.82
CA HIS A 497 12.84 34.93 -19.06
C HIS A 497 11.97 33.81 -18.46
N THR A 498 12.02 33.65 -17.13
CA THR A 498 11.19 32.68 -16.41
C THR A 498 9.90 33.36 -15.92
N GLU A 499 8.76 33.00 -16.52
CA GLU A 499 7.45 33.56 -16.17
C GLU A 499 6.71 32.77 -15.10
N ARG A 500 6.99 31.47 -15.02
CA ARG A 500 6.48 30.56 -14.01
C ARG A 500 7.54 29.52 -13.68
N LEU A 501 7.49 29.02 -12.45
CA LEU A 501 8.32 27.94 -11.98
C LEU A 501 7.45 26.69 -11.78
N LEU A 502 7.89 25.58 -12.36
CA LEU A 502 7.42 24.26 -11.97
C LEU A 502 8.43 23.68 -10.98
N GLY A 503 8.04 23.61 -9.70
CA GLY A 503 8.85 22.95 -8.68
C GLY A 503 8.33 21.57 -8.33
N PHE A 504 9.21 20.63 -7.99
CA PHE A 504 8.79 19.34 -7.46
C PHE A 504 9.89 18.60 -6.70
N ASP A 505 9.49 17.62 -5.87
CA ASP A 505 10.43 16.62 -5.37
C ASP A 505 10.59 15.50 -6.42
N PHE A 506 11.83 15.25 -6.86
CA PHE A 506 12.07 14.21 -7.84
C PHE A 506 11.93 12.80 -7.23
N ASP A 507 12.14 12.63 -5.92
CA ASP A 507 12.02 11.30 -5.27
C ASP A 507 10.60 10.74 -5.42
N ASP A 508 9.58 11.61 -5.47
CA ASP A 508 8.17 11.26 -5.65
C ASP A 508 7.83 10.84 -7.10
N THR A 509 8.79 10.97 -8.02
CA THR A 509 8.65 10.62 -9.44
C THR A 509 9.42 9.36 -9.84
N LEU A 510 10.13 8.72 -8.89
CA LEU A 510 10.99 7.56 -9.15
C LEU A 510 10.55 6.31 -8.40
N VAL A 511 10.77 5.14 -9.02
CA VAL A 511 10.61 3.81 -8.41
C VAL A 511 11.95 3.09 -8.46
N PRO A 512 12.48 2.55 -7.34
CA PRO A 512 13.73 1.80 -7.37
C PRO A 512 13.56 0.45 -8.08
N LEU A 513 14.50 0.11 -8.94
CA LEU A 513 14.53 -1.17 -9.67
C LEU A 513 15.12 -2.31 -8.82
N ASN A 514 15.91 -1.97 -7.79
CA ASN A 514 16.52 -2.93 -6.90
C ASN A 514 16.57 -2.40 -5.47
N TYR A 515 15.73 -2.97 -4.61
CA TYR A 515 15.63 -2.59 -3.20
C TYR A 515 16.79 -3.11 -2.34
N ALA A 516 17.52 -4.15 -2.79
CA ALA A 516 18.56 -4.80 -2.00
C ALA A 516 19.90 -4.06 -2.04
N ARG A 517 20.20 -3.35 -3.15
CA ARG A 517 21.42 -2.54 -3.33
C ARG A 517 21.09 -1.30 -4.17
N PRO A 518 20.58 -0.23 -3.57
CA PRO A 518 20.19 0.96 -4.32
C PRO A 518 21.44 1.68 -4.86
N GLU A 519 21.76 1.42 -6.13
CA GLU A 519 22.75 2.16 -6.91
C GLU A 519 22.11 3.42 -7.52
N PRO A 520 22.87 4.51 -7.76
CA PRO A 520 22.32 5.76 -8.28
C PRO A 520 21.61 5.65 -9.64
N SER A 521 21.86 4.58 -10.40
CA SER A 521 21.24 4.30 -11.70
C SER A 521 20.09 3.28 -11.65
N GLN A 522 19.81 2.66 -10.49
CA GLN A 522 18.83 1.58 -10.38
C GLN A 522 17.45 2.08 -9.97
N TRP A 523 16.84 2.86 -10.86
CA TRP A 523 15.48 3.40 -10.72
C TRP A 523 14.79 3.51 -12.10
N SER A 524 13.47 3.60 -12.10
CA SER A 524 12.63 3.95 -13.25
C SER A 524 11.70 5.11 -12.88
N HIS A 525 11.13 5.79 -13.88
CA HIS A 525 10.08 6.79 -13.62
C HIS A 525 8.80 6.10 -13.15
N LEU A 526 8.22 6.59 -12.06
CA LEU A 526 6.91 6.15 -11.59
C LEU A 526 5.83 6.44 -12.63
N TYR A 527 5.97 7.56 -13.34
CA TYR A 527 5.13 7.95 -14.47
C TYR A 527 6.00 7.95 -15.72
N GLY A 528 5.91 6.88 -16.53
CA GLY A 528 6.78 6.71 -17.70
C GLY A 528 6.72 7.86 -18.73
N HIS A 529 5.63 8.65 -18.74
CA HIS A 529 5.47 9.81 -19.61
C HIS A 529 6.03 11.11 -19.01
N ALA A 530 6.39 11.16 -17.73
CA ALA A 530 6.83 12.39 -17.05
C ALA A 530 8.00 13.08 -17.75
N PRO A 531 9.07 12.39 -18.23
CA PRO A 531 10.12 13.04 -19.01
C PRO A 531 9.60 13.71 -20.28
N GLY A 532 8.66 13.07 -20.98
CA GLY A 532 8.00 13.64 -22.16
C GLY A 532 7.20 14.89 -21.84
N HIS A 533 6.44 14.86 -20.74
CA HIS A 533 5.69 16.02 -20.25
C HIS A 533 6.61 17.19 -19.89
N LEU A 534 7.70 16.93 -19.14
CA LEU A 534 8.67 17.97 -18.78
C LEU A 534 9.35 18.59 -20.01
N ARG A 535 9.60 17.79 -21.05
CA ARG A 535 10.08 18.28 -22.35
C ARG A 535 9.06 19.11 -23.12
N SER A 536 7.78 18.95 -22.83
CA SER A 536 6.69 19.67 -23.51
C SER A 536 6.34 21.02 -22.86
N LEU A 537 6.93 21.34 -21.71
CA LEU A 537 6.73 22.61 -21.03
C LEU A 537 7.17 23.78 -21.92
N ASP A 538 6.47 24.91 -21.82
CA ASP A 538 6.80 26.09 -22.60
C ASP A 538 8.19 26.64 -22.22
N ALA A 539 8.83 27.32 -23.17
CA ALA A 539 10.19 27.84 -23.02
C ALA A 539 10.33 28.93 -21.93
N THR A 540 9.22 29.43 -21.37
CA THR A 540 9.22 30.41 -20.27
C THR A 540 9.06 29.77 -18.89
N THR A 541 8.91 28.45 -18.84
CA THR A 541 8.77 27.69 -17.60
C THR A 541 10.14 27.29 -17.08
N GLY A 542 10.51 27.86 -15.93
CA GLY A 542 11.65 27.38 -15.17
C GLY A 542 11.33 26.04 -14.53
N LEU A 543 12.30 25.13 -14.52
CA LEU A 543 12.17 23.84 -13.84
C LEU A 543 13.09 23.80 -12.62
N ALA A 544 12.51 23.54 -11.45
CA ALA A 544 13.26 23.38 -10.22
C ALA A 544 12.95 22.07 -9.50
N VAL A 545 13.98 21.28 -9.20
CA VAL A 545 13.86 20.12 -8.32
C VAL A 545 14.25 20.55 -6.91
N LEU A 546 13.30 20.52 -5.98
CA LEU A 546 13.50 20.95 -4.60
C LEU A 546 13.34 19.76 -3.67
N SER A 547 14.46 19.20 -3.20
CA SER A 547 14.47 17.96 -2.44
C SER A 547 15.12 18.12 -1.06
N ASN A 548 14.75 17.27 -0.11
CA ASN A 548 15.38 17.23 1.20
C ASN A 548 16.33 16.02 1.27
N GLU A 549 17.52 16.22 1.84
CA GLU A 549 18.43 15.14 2.22
C GLU A 549 19.03 15.49 3.58
N CYS A 550 18.21 15.45 4.63
CA CYS A 550 18.65 15.85 5.97
C CYS A 550 19.72 14.89 6.52
N LEU A 551 20.94 15.41 6.61
CA LEU A 551 22.14 14.68 7.04
C LEU A 551 22.50 14.91 8.51
N ASP A 552 21.70 15.68 9.27
CA ASP A 552 21.99 16.11 10.65
C ASP A 552 22.34 14.94 11.58
N ARG A 553 21.60 13.83 11.45
CA ARG A 553 21.77 12.63 12.27
C ARG A 553 23.07 11.88 12.02
N LEU A 554 23.69 12.07 10.85
CA LEU A 554 24.89 11.34 10.46
C LEU A 554 26.13 12.00 11.06
N LYS A 555 27.00 11.19 11.65
CA LYS A 555 28.21 11.67 12.34
C LYS A 555 29.51 11.21 11.67
N LYS A 556 29.46 10.13 10.87
CA LYS A 556 30.62 9.56 10.18
C LYS A 556 30.75 10.17 8.78
N VAL A 557 31.96 10.61 8.43
CA VAL A 557 32.26 11.29 7.16
C VAL A 557 32.00 10.37 5.98
N GLU A 558 32.37 9.10 6.07
CA GLU A 558 32.23 8.13 4.97
C GLU A 558 30.76 7.85 4.65
N VAL A 559 29.91 7.85 5.70
CA VAL A 559 28.47 7.65 5.55
C VAL A 559 27.80 8.89 4.95
N LEU A 560 28.26 10.08 5.34
CA LEU A 560 27.84 11.35 4.72
C LEU A 560 28.22 11.37 3.25
N GLU A 561 29.48 11.07 2.90
CA GLU A 561 29.96 11.01 1.51
C GLU A 561 29.15 10.02 0.67
N ASN A 562 28.88 8.82 1.21
CA ASN A 562 28.08 7.84 0.47
C ASN A 562 26.65 8.32 0.23
N LYS A 563 26.01 8.96 1.20
CA LYS A 563 24.64 9.49 1.04
C LYS A 563 24.60 10.66 0.05
N LEU A 564 25.57 11.57 0.13
CA LEU A 564 25.76 12.63 -0.85
C LEU A 564 25.93 12.06 -2.26
N ARG A 565 26.81 11.07 -2.43
CA ARG A 565 27.04 10.38 -3.71
C ARG A 565 25.76 9.75 -4.26
N GLN A 566 24.98 9.06 -3.42
CA GLN A 566 23.73 8.41 -3.84
C GLN A 566 22.68 9.43 -4.27
N LYS A 567 22.43 10.47 -3.48
CA LYS A 567 21.43 11.50 -3.78
C LYS A 567 21.79 12.29 -5.04
N CYS A 568 23.03 12.78 -5.10
CA CYS A 568 23.53 13.54 -6.24
C CYS A 568 23.57 12.68 -7.50
N GLY A 569 24.02 11.42 -7.42
CA GLY A 569 24.06 10.52 -8.58
C GLY A 569 22.68 10.21 -9.15
N ARG A 570 21.65 10.06 -8.31
CA ARG A 570 20.26 9.88 -8.78
C ARG A 570 19.76 11.11 -9.52
N LEU A 571 19.98 12.29 -8.96
CA LEU A 571 19.62 13.57 -9.58
C LEU A 571 20.37 13.79 -10.89
N ASP A 572 21.66 13.44 -10.95
CA ASP A 572 22.46 13.51 -12.18
C ASP A 572 21.90 12.63 -13.29
N ASN A 573 21.53 11.39 -12.96
CA ASN A 573 20.96 10.47 -13.92
C ASN A 573 19.57 10.94 -14.37
N TRP A 574 18.76 11.41 -13.43
CA TRP A 574 17.42 11.92 -13.70
C TRP A 574 17.45 13.15 -14.60
N ALA A 575 18.31 14.13 -14.31
CA ALA A 575 18.47 15.34 -15.11
C ALA A 575 18.92 15.03 -16.54
N ARG A 576 19.82 14.04 -16.71
CA ARG A 576 20.22 13.56 -18.04
C ARG A 576 19.08 12.89 -18.81
N ASP A 577 18.23 12.14 -18.12
CA ASP A 577 17.12 11.41 -18.75
C ASP A 577 15.96 12.34 -19.19
N VAL A 578 15.61 13.33 -18.37
CA VAL A 578 14.61 14.34 -18.75
C VAL A 578 15.10 15.26 -19.87
N ALA A 579 16.41 15.53 -19.90
CA ALA A 579 17.09 16.28 -20.96
C ALA A 579 16.51 17.69 -21.21
N VAL A 580 16.17 18.40 -20.14
CA VAL A 580 15.71 19.80 -20.15
C VAL A 580 16.53 20.64 -19.17
N PRO A 581 16.59 21.97 -19.34
CA PRO A 581 17.21 22.82 -18.34
C PRO A 581 16.55 22.67 -16.97
N VAL A 582 17.35 22.38 -15.94
CA VAL A 582 16.84 22.17 -14.59
C VAL A 582 17.80 22.71 -13.54
N LEU A 583 17.22 23.35 -12.52
CA LEU A 583 17.91 23.74 -11.30
C LEU A 583 17.55 22.76 -10.18
N CYS A 584 18.52 22.02 -9.66
CA CYS A 584 18.31 21.15 -8.51
C CYS A 584 18.83 21.81 -7.24
N CYS A 585 18.01 21.81 -6.20
CA CYS A 585 18.32 22.30 -4.86
C CYS A 585 18.05 21.19 -3.84
N VAL A 586 19.03 20.87 -3.00
CA VAL A 586 18.92 19.82 -1.97
C VAL A 586 19.29 20.36 -0.61
N ALA A 587 18.31 20.47 0.29
CA ALA A 587 18.53 20.92 1.66
C ALA A 587 19.15 19.81 2.53
N LEU A 588 20.32 20.06 3.12
CA LEU A 588 21.10 19.07 3.88
C LEU A 588 20.81 19.05 5.39
N THR A 589 20.06 20.02 5.90
CA THR A 589 19.79 20.18 7.34
C THR A 589 18.35 20.60 7.61
N LYS A 590 17.82 20.21 8.78
CA LYS A 590 16.55 20.65 9.35
C LYS A 590 16.72 21.71 10.45
N LEU A 591 17.97 22.02 10.81
CA LEU A 591 18.26 22.94 11.90
C LEU A 591 17.71 24.33 11.58
N ASP A 592 17.07 24.95 12.57
CA ASP A 592 16.46 26.29 12.46
C ASP A 592 17.51 27.42 12.48
N ASP A 593 18.79 27.03 12.47
CA ASP A 593 19.97 27.89 12.55
C ASP A 593 20.20 28.68 11.25
N ASP A 594 19.62 28.23 10.14
CA ASP A 594 19.62 28.95 8.87
C ASP A 594 18.39 29.86 8.74
N ALA A 595 18.64 31.17 8.72
CA ALA A 595 17.60 32.19 8.63
C ALA A 595 16.69 32.04 7.39
N ARG A 596 17.19 31.42 6.30
CA ARG A 596 16.42 31.21 5.06
C ARG A 596 15.51 29.99 5.12
N ARG A 597 15.74 29.04 6.04
CA ARG A 597 14.92 27.83 6.23
C ARG A 597 14.73 27.01 4.94
N PHE A 598 15.83 26.52 4.38
CA PHE A 598 15.82 25.77 3.12
C PHE A 598 15.00 24.47 3.16
N HIS A 599 14.96 23.77 4.30
CA HIS A 599 14.18 22.53 4.39
C HIS A 599 12.68 22.79 4.20
N LYS A 600 12.02 22.03 3.31
CA LYS A 600 10.61 22.25 2.89
C LYS A 600 9.60 22.33 4.05
N ALA A 601 9.81 21.50 5.09
CA ALA A 601 8.99 21.51 6.31
C ALA A 601 9.17 22.76 7.21
N LYS A 602 10.16 23.62 6.92
CA LYS A 602 10.54 24.77 7.77
C LYS A 602 10.25 26.12 7.11
N GLY A 603 10.25 26.19 5.78
CA GLY A 603 9.98 27.42 5.06
C GLY A 603 10.12 27.26 3.55
N ALA A 604 10.11 28.40 2.86
CA ALA A 604 10.22 28.51 1.40
C ALA A 604 11.63 28.82 0.90
N GLY A 605 12.67 28.70 1.73
CA GLY A 605 14.02 29.16 1.38
C GLY A 605 14.59 28.53 0.10
N MET A 606 14.29 27.25 -0.18
CA MET A 606 14.69 26.61 -1.43
C MET A 606 13.95 27.17 -2.65
N TRP A 607 12.68 27.51 -2.49
CA TRP A 607 11.87 28.13 -3.54
C TRP A 607 12.36 29.55 -3.84
N ASP A 608 12.57 30.35 -2.79
CA ASP A 608 13.06 31.72 -2.92
C ASP A 608 14.45 31.77 -3.58
N PHE A 609 15.32 30.82 -3.21
CA PHE A 609 16.62 30.65 -3.84
C PHE A 609 16.50 30.28 -5.32
N ALA A 610 15.58 29.37 -5.68
CA ALA A 610 15.37 29.00 -7.07
C ALA A 610 14.91 30.19 -7.92
N LEU A 611 14.02 31.05 -7.40
CA LEU A 611 13.60 32.27 -8.07
C LEU A 611 14.77 33.25 -8.29
N ASP A 612 15.63 33.42 -7.28
CA ASP A 612 16.83 34.26 -7.38
C ASP A 612 17.81 33.72 -8.43
N GLU A 613 18.10 32.43 -8.39
CA GLU A 613 19.07 31.77 -9.27
C GLU A 613 18.58 31.70 -10.73
N LEU A 614 17.26 31.70 -10.95
CA LEU A 614 16.63 31.79 -12.27
C LEU A 614 16.41 33.23 -12.73
N GLY A 615 16.81 34.24 -11.94
CA GLY A 615 16.73 35.65 -12.33
C GLY A 615 15.30 36.19 -12.42
N VAL A 616 14.36 35.65 -11.64
CA VAL A 616 12.96 36.08 -11.65
C VAL A 616 12.82 37.45 -10.99
N ALA A 617 12.53 38.48 -11.79
CA ALA A 617 12.40 39.86 -11.32
C ALA A 617 11.13 40.09 -10.49
N ASP A 618 9.96 39.67 -11.00
CA ASP A 618 8.69 39.74 -10.28
C ASP A 618 8.31 38.36 -9.72
N LYS A 619 8.77 38.10 -8.49
CA LYS A 619 8.51 36.85 -7.78
C LYS A 619 7.03 36.63 -7.48
N ALA A 620 6.26 37.69 -7.22
CA ALA A 620 4.85 37.56 -6.88
C ALA A 620 4.02 37.15 -8.11
N ALA A 621 4.25 37.80 -9.25
CA ALA A 621 3.61 37.43 -10.51
C ALA A 621 4.04 36.03 -10.99
N CYS A 622 5.31 35.66 -10.78
CA CYS A 622 5.79 34.32 -11.07
C CYS A 622 5.10 33.28 -10.18
N ASN A 623 5.04 33.49 -8.86
CA ASN A 623 4.41 32.56 -7.91
C ASN A 623 2.93 32.32 -8.20
N ALA A 624 2.18 33.37 -8.58
CA ALA A 624 0.77 33.25 -8.95
C ALA A 624 0.53 32.29 -10.13
N ARG A 625 1.50 32.17 -11.04
CA ARG A 625 1.45 31.28 -12.22
C ARG A 625 2.15 29.93 -11.98
N SER A 626 2.98 29.86 -10.95
CA SER A 626 3.78 28.70 -10.59
C SER A 626 2.96 27.63 -9.89
N CYS A 627 3.53 26.42 -9.87
CA CYS A 627 3.01 25.35 -9.04
C CYS A 627 4.14 24.47 -8.49
N TYR A 628 3.82 23.78 -7.42
CA TYR A 628 4.67 22.79 -6.80
C TYR A 628 3.99 21.43 -6.81
N VAL A 629 4.68 20.40 -7.30
CA VAL A 629 4.20 19.03 -7.37
C VAL A 629 4.92 18.18 -6.32
N GLY A 630 4.18 17.44 -5.50
CA GLY A 630 4.78 16.54 -4.51
C GLY A 630 3.76 15.64 -3.84
N ASP A 631 4.21 14.77 -2.93
CA ASP A 631 3.37 13.76 -2.26
C ASP A 631 3.43 13.85 -0.71
N SER A 632 4.13 14.87 -0.16
CA SER A 632 4.33 14.97 1.30
C SER A 632 3.77 16.25 1.93
N ASP A 633 3.52 16.21 3.25
CA ASP A 633 3.19 17.40 4.05
C ASP A 633 4.26 18.48 3.97
N ALA A 634 5.53 18.09 3.78
CA ALA A 634 6.63 19.05 3.62
C ALA A 634 6.52 19.80 2.29
N ASP A 635 6.08 19.12 1.22
CA ASP A 635 5.81 19.71 -0.09
C ASP A 635 4.60 20.64 -0.05
N ALA A 636 3.50 20.17 0.55
CA ALA A 636 2.32 20.99 0.78
C ALA A 636 2.65 22.25 1.61
N ASN A 637 3.49 22.10 2.64
CA ASN A 637 3.96 23.24 3.43
C ASN A 637 4.83 24.20 2.62
N LEU A 638 5.79 23.70 1.83
CA LEU A 638 6.62 24.53 0.96
C LEU A 638 5.74 25.34 0.01
N ALA A 639 4.82 24.67 -0.70
CA ALA A 639 3.90 25.30 -1.64
C ALA A 639 3.05 26.39 -0.97
N ARG A 640 2.50 26.08 0.21
CA ARG A 640 1.70 27.01 1.01
C ARG A 640 2.51 28.23 1.46
N VAL A 641 3.74 28.04 1.93
CA VAL A 641 4.59 29.16 2.39
C VAL A 641 5.13 29.99 1.23
N ALA A 642 5.43 29.35 0.09
CA ALA A 642 5.83 30.03 -1.14
C ALA A 642 4.66 30.77 -1.84
N GLY A 643 3.41 30.44 -1.47
CA GLY A 643 2.22 31.03 -2.08
C GLY A 643 1.97 30.55 -3.51
N VAL A 644 2.24 29.27 -3.79
CA VAL A 644 2.06 28.67 -5.12
C VAL A 644 1.03 27.54 -5.08
N ARG A 645 0.49 27.19 -6.25
CA ARG A 645 -0.48 26.08 -6.35
C ARG A 645 0.20 24.76 -6.02
N TYR A 646 -0.39 23.98 -5.13
CA TYR A 646 0.08 22.63 -4.83
C TYR A 646 -0.71 21.61 -5.66
N HIS A 647 0.02 20.69 -6.32
CA HIS A 647 -0.57 19.52 -6.93
C HIS A 647 0.01 18.26 -6.30
N HIS A 648 -0.86 17.32 -5.97
CA HIS A 648 -0.43 15.98 -5.64
C HIS A 648 0.23 15.34 -6.87
N VAL A 649 1.34 14.61 -6.71
CA VAL A 649 2.08 14.01 -7.84
C VAL A 649 1.18 13.13 -8.72
N LYS A 650 0.30 12.35 -8.08
CA LYS A 650 -0.72 11.52 -8.72
C LYS A 650 -1.72 12.33 -9.54
N ASP A 651 -2.12 13.51 -9.09
CA ASP A 651 -3.09 14.31 -9.82
C ASP A 651 -2.42 15.02 -10.99
N TYR A 652 -1.19 15.50 -10.80
CA TYR A 652 -0.45 16.22 -11.83
C TYR A 652 -0.04 15.31 -13.00
N PHE A 653 0.56 14.16 -12.72
CA PHE A 653 1.02 13.22 -13.75
C PHE A 653 -0.02 12.13 -14.06
N GLY A 654 -0.90 11.77 -13.12
CA GLY A 654 -1.90 10.72 -13.33
C GLY A 654 -3.18 11.18 -14.02
N ALA A 655 -3.54 12.47 -13.98
CA ALA A 655 -4.75 12.97 -14.65
C ALA A 655 -4.59 13.18 -16.17
N MET A 656 -3.37 13.06 -16.72
CA MET A 656 -3.11 13.17 -18.16
C MET A 656 -3.50 11.92 -18.97
N PHE A 657 -4.20 10.96 -18.37
CA PHE A 657 -4.93 9.92 -19.08
C PHE A 657 -6.42 10.00 -18.74
N PRO A 658 -7.32 10.15 -19.74
CA PRO A 658 -8.67 9.63 -19.58
C PRO A 658 -8.52 8.14 -19.28
N ARG A 659 -9.16 7.68 -18.22
CA ARG A 659 -9.23 6.23 -17.94
C ARG A 659 -9.83 5.55 -19.17
N PRO A 660 -9.27 4.42 -19.65
CA PRO A 660 -9.92 3.61 -20.67
C PRO A 660 -11.31 3.16 -20.21
#